data_AF-A0A353MHC7-F1
#
_entry.id   AF-A0A353MHC7-F1
#
_cell.length_a   1.000
_cell.length_b   1.000
_cell.length_c   1.000
_cell.angle_alpha   90.00
_cell.angle_beta   90.00
_cell.angle_gamma   90.00
#
_symmetry.space_group_name_H-M   'P 1'
#
loop_
_entity.id
_entity.type
_entity.pdbx_description
1 polymer ?
#
loop_
_entity_poly.entity_id
_entity_poly.type
_entity_poly.pdbx_seq_one_letter_code
_entity_poly.pdbx_strand_id
1 'polypeptide(L)'
;MAFTPAYQTAYQTDPPVILVEITAYTGAGTEILRYCTGTGTVVGGNFYAPRIANPGSIKTTLFADGTTSGESELGYGEVVLVNSDGGLDAILDYGLDGRPIVIKRVLGGVVLLLMSCTMEQPVVTTDDVSIRIKDPQALFEVPVQLNKYAGTNVLPAGLEGTDDIKGKEKPLLFGPAFNATPERVNTSRLIYQGNDGALQSIPCVYDKGVPLQAGANYASAAEMEATAPLPGQYRCWLGGGYFRLGSSPAGQVTFDGVEGADASQRTAAQIAKRIALRILLTSDLVAQDFVELDAANGSEVGIYINSPTTLREAMDQVLGSIGAWYSFDSAAKLNVGRLDAPSGTPAMHLTSAEILSLERQATNDEGRGLPAYKVSVNYLKNYTVQQENSLAGRLGYTPELWETHQLPSVLYWNGAAFGNGLFVVVGDSSSAAISADGAAWEARPLPYTEGAWMAVTYGNNQFVAVSRLSNDAATSPDGVTWTARSLPDTSTWSSVAYGNGLFVAVCNGGEDPTSYYATSPDGVTWTARSMPSERRWVSIKYLNGLFLAVGMGNVIATSADGTSWTEVTLTENRSWVDVAYGNGTYVILEGAAPGKIMTSVDAANWTLRDMPPLPGSGAWSAVTFGNGEFAAVATNTTIMATSVDGITWTQKATPSANYWAKVVAGNGAFVVIPDVNSDVCALYRTARYWLTREYRTELAIDLSVLTKNPHAIARTLFMLLVNPLAAQAEAARFLDLHKVRRDYLLITCKRTALPAQLPALGKTAQVTYPRFGYDAGKLFIFIGCETHLDSDDVTLYFWG
;
A
#
# COMPACT_ATOMS: atom_id res chain seq x y z
N MET A 1 -17.15 38.05 -2.07
CA MET A 1 -17.98 39.16 -2.60
C MET A 1 -19.24 39.22 -1.75
N ALA A 2 -19.53 40.37 -1.16
CA ALA A 2 -20.75 40.57 -0.39
C ALA A 2 -21.96 40.56 -1.34
N PHE A 3 -22.89 39.64 -1.14
CA PHE A 3 -24.15 39.60 -1.90
C PHE A 3 -25.00 40.82 -1.50
N THR A 4 -25.34 41.64 -2.48
CA THR A 4 -26.21 42.81 -2.32
C THR A 4 -27.66 42.40 -2.01
N PRO A 5 -28.42 43.16 -1.19
CA PRO A 5 -29.79 42.81 -0.74
C PRO A 5 -30.88 42.83 -1.83
N ALA A 6 -30.54 43.03 -3.11
CA ALA A 6 -31.53 43.24 -4.18
C ALA A 6 -32.20 41.95 -4.69
N TYR A 7 -31.80 40.77 -4.22
CA TYR A 7 -32.36 39.48 -4.67
C TYR A 7 -33.57 38.98 -3.84
N GLN A 8 -33.94 39.66 -2.74
CA GLN A 8 -34.97 39.16 -1.81
C GLN A 8 -36.42 39.52 -2.17
N THR A 9 -36.70 40.38 -3.15
CA THR A 9 -38.05 40.94 -3.35
C THR A 9 -38.90 40.32 -4.48
N ALA A 10 -38.50 39.19 -5.09
CA ALA A 10 -39.24 38.62 -6.24
C ALA A 10 -39.78 37.18 -6.09
N TYR A 11 -39.62 36.51 -4.94
CA TYR A 11 -39.76 35.04 -4.88
C TYR A 11 -40.82 34.49 -3.91
N GLN A 12 -41.93 35.19 -3.67
CA GLN A 12 -42.83 34.81 -2.55
C GLN A 12 -44.24 34.26 -2.85
N THR A 13 -44.61 33.85 -4.07
CA THR A 13 -46.02 33.41 -4.26
C THR A 13 -46.33 32.17 -5.09
N ASP A 14 -45.40 31.56 -5.84
CA ASP A 14 -45.71 30.31 -6.57
C ASP A 14 -44.79 29.15 -6.18
N PRO A 15 -45.35 27.93 -5.94
CA PRO A 15 -44.54 26.74 -5.70
C PRO A 15 -43.67 26.45 -6.94
N PRO A 16 -42.45 25.93 -6.74
CA PRO A 16 -41.55 25.62 -7.85
C PRO A 16 -42.16 24.61 -8.82
N VAL A 17 -42.09 24.92 -10.12
CA VAL A 17 -42.55 23.98 -11.16
C VAL A 17 -41.42 23.04 -11.51
N ILE A 18 -41.63 21.74 -11.26
CA ILE A 18 -40.73 20.67 -11.68
C ILE A 18 -41.16 20.21 -13.06
N LEU A 19 -40.18 19.97 -13.93
CA LEU A 19 -40.37 19.45 -15.28
C LEU A 19 -39.65 18.11 -15.39
N VAL A 20 -40.30 17.14 -16.02
CA VAL A 20 -39.74 15.82 -16.32
C VAL A 20 -39.85 15.60 -17.82
N GLU A 21 -38.71 15.30 -18.45
CA GLU A 21 -38.64 14.88 -19.86
C GLU A 21 -38.22 13.41 -19.93
N ILE A 22 -39.07 12.57 -20.53
CA ILE A 22 -38.82 11.13 -20.68
C ILE A 22 -38.61 10.81 -22.14
N THR A 23 -37.49 10.16 -22.45
CA THR A 23 -37.22 9.67 -23.81
C THR A 23 -37.92 8.32 -24.01
N ALA A 24 -38.94 8.25 -24.86
CA ALA A 24 -39.72 7.04 -25.12
C ALA A 24 -39.53 6.55 -26.57
N TYR A 25 -39.61 5.24 -26.79
CA TYR A 25 -39.65 4.67 -28.15
C TYR A 25 -41.05 4.18 -28.49
N THR A 26 -41.64 4.72 -29.56
CA THR A 26 -43.05 4.50 -29.92
C THR A 26 -43.24 3.47 -31.04
N GLY A 27 -42.19 2.69 -31.36
CA GLY A 27 -42.19 1.76 -32.51
C GLY A 27 -41.86 2.43 -33.86
N ALA A 28 -42.16 3.72 -34.02
CA ALA A 28 -41.83 4.52 -35.21
C ALA A 28 -40.58 5.40 -35.05
N GLY A 29 -40.06 5.55 -33.83
CA GLY A 29 -38.91 6.40 -33.51
C GLY A 29 -38.84 6.74 -32.03
N THR A 30 -37.93 7.66 -31.69
CA THR A 30 -37.77 8.17 -30.33
C THR A 30 -38.53 9.49 -30.18
N GLU A 31 -39.33 9.62 -29.12
CA GLU A 31 -40.10 10.82 -28.75
C GLU A 31 -39.74 11.27 -27.32
N ILE A 32 -39.95 12.55 -27.01
CA ILE A 32 -39.75 13.09 -25.65
C ILE A 32 -41.11 13.43 -25.05
N LEU A 33 -41.53 12.65 -24.05
CA LEU A 33 -42.72 12.90 -23.23
C LEU A 33 -42.39 13.97 -22.18
N ARG A 34 -43.31 14.90 -21.93
CA ARG A 34 -43.05 16.11 -21.11
C ARG A 34 -44.12 16.31 -20.06
N TYR A 35 -43.73 16.29 -18.79
CA TYR A 35 -44.63 16.39 -17.64
C TYR A 35 -44.17 17.49 -16.68
N CYS A 36 -45.11 18.10 -15.96
CA CYS A 36 -44.80 19.09 -14.92
C CYS A 36 -45.65 18.90 -13.66
N THR A 37 -45.19 19.49 -12.55
CA THR A 37 -46.00 19.70 -11.34
C THR A 37 -46.90 20.94 -11.53
N GLY A 38 -47.98 21.02 -10.75
CA GLY A 38 -48.85 22.21 -10.74
C GLY A 38 -49.71 22.34 -12.00
N THR A 39 -49.70 23.51 -12.64
CA THR A 39 -50.48 23.80 -13.85
C THR A 39 -49.63 23.59 -15.11
N GLY A 40 -50.27 23.19 -16.22
CA GLY A 40 -49.57 22.96 -17.49
C GLY A 40 -48.82 24.19 -17.96
N THR A 41 -47.56 24.01 -18.37
CA THR A 41 -46.65 25.13 -18.69
C THR A 41 -45.96 24.94 -20.03
N VAL A 42 -45.48 26.04 -20.62
CA VAL A 42 -44.70 26.03 -21.88
C VAL A 42 -43.31 26.55 -21.58
N VAL A 43 -42.30 25.71 -21.84
CA VAL A 43 -40.90 26.03 -21.59
C VAL A 43 -40.09 25.73 -22.84
N GLY A 44 -39.37 26.74 -23.34
CA GLY A 44 -38.57 26.62 -24.58
C GLY A 44 -39.41 26.25 -25.82
N GLY A 45 -40.68 26.65 -25.86
CA GLY A 45 -41.61 26.33 -26.96
C GLY A 45 -42.27 24.94 -26.86
N ASN A 46 -41.94 24.13 -25.85
CA ASN A 46 -42.53 22.82 -25.63
C ASN A 46 -43.56 22.86 -24.49
N PHE A 47 -44.72 22.23 -24.69
CA PHE A 47 -45.74 22.10 -23.66
C PHE A 47 -45.42 20.94 -22.70
N TYR A 48 -45.65 21.16 -21.41
CA TYR A 48 -45.50 20.18 -20.34
C TYR A 48 -46.86 19.93 -19.69
N ALA A 49 -47.28 18.66 -19.66
CA ALA A 49 -48.58 18.27 -19.12
C ALA A 49 -48.54 18.17 -17.58
N PRO A 50 -49.53 18.71 -16.85
CA PRO A 50 -49.56 18.72 -15.38
C PRO A 50 -49.93 17.34 -14.83
N ARG A 51 -48.99 16.40 -14.87
CA ARG A 51 -49.18 14.99 -14.54
C ARG A 51 -48.36 14.54 -13.34
N ILE A 52 -47.43 15.34 -12.83
CA ILE A 52 -46.55 14.89 -11.73
C ILE A 52 -47.30 15.00 -10.40
N ALA A 53 -47.60 13.85 -9.79
CA ALA A 53 -48.26 13.73 -8.48
C ALA A 53 -47.24 13.89 -7.34
N ASN A 54 -46.15 13.13 -7.44
CA ASN A 54 -45.03 13.20 -6.51
C ASN A 54 -43.73 13.20 -7.32
N PRO A 55 -42.96 14.30 -7.30
CA PRO A 55 -41.69 14.35 -8.00
C PRO A 55 -40.57 13.54 -7.30
N GLY A 56 -40.74 13.14 -6.03
CA GLY A 56 -39.78 12.34 -5.26
C GLY A 56 -38.71 13.15 -4.51
N SER A 57 -37.73 12.46 -3.91
CA SER A 57 -36.47 13.08 -3.48
C SER A 57 -35.31 12.45 -4.24
N ILE A 58 -34.25 13.24 -4.42
CA ILE A 58 -33.03 12.81 -5.08
C ILE A 58 -31.88 13.06 -4.12
N LYS A 59 -31.19 11.98 -3.76
CA LYS A 59 -30.02 12.01 -2.90
C LYS A 59 -28.78 11.64 -3.70
N THR A 60 -27.75 12.47 -3.61
CA THR A 60 -26.43 12.22 -4.17
C THR A 60 -25.40 12.42 -3.07
N THR A 61 -24.65 11.38 -2.72
CA THR A 61 -23.58 11.41 -1.72
C THR A 61 -22.32 10.76 -2.27
N LEU A 62 -21.14 11.25 -1.85
CA LEU A 62 -19.86 10.67 -2.25
C LEU A 62 -19.64 9.26 -1.69
N PHE A 63 -20.16 9.01 -0.49
CA PHE A 63 -20.00 7.78 0.26
C PHE A 63 -21.34 7.31 0.83
N ALA A 64 -21.39 6.07 1.29
CA ALA A 64 -22.51 5.52 2.06
C ALA A 64 -22.79 6.34 3.34
N ASP A 65 -23.99 6.20 3.89
CA ASP A 65 -24.47 7.09 4.96
C ASP A 65 -23.55 7.11 6.19
N GLY A 66 -23.04 8.31 6.49
CA GLY A 66 -22.13 8.55 7.61
C GLY A 66 -20.70 8.04 7.40
N THR A 67 -20.33 7.52 6.22
CA THR A 67 -18.98 7.03 5.92
C THR A 67 -18.14 8.06 5.18
N THR A 68 -16.82 7.88 5.19
CA THR A 68 -15.82 8.78 4.57
C THR A 68 -14.92 8.06 3.56
N SER A 69 -15.26 6.81 3.26
CA SER A 69 -14.56 5.94 2.33
C SER A 69 -15.49 4.79 1.93
N GLY A 70 -15.19 4.12 0.82
CA GLY A 70 -15.98 3.01 0.32
C GLY A 70 -16.93 3.39 -0.81
N GLU A 71 -17.89 2.51 -1.09
CA GLU A 71 -18.82 2.63 -2.21
C GLU A 71 -19.70 3.88 -2.07
N SER A 72 -19.94 4.57 -3.18
CA SER A 72 -20.98 5.60 -3.26
C SER A 72 -22.36 4.93 -3.24
N GLU A 73 -23.31 5.47 -2.48
CA GLU A 73 -24.67 4.94 -2.43
C GLU A 73 -25.46 5.38 -3.68
N LEU A 74 -26.07 4.41 -4.36
CA LEU A 74 -27.01 4.64 -5.45
C LEU A 74 -28.27 5.34 -4.91
N GLY A 75 -28.44 6.62 -5.25
CA GLY A 75 -29.67 7.36 -4.98
C GLY A 75 -30.79 6.89 -5.89
N TYR A 76 -31.79 6.20 -5.34
CA TYR A 76 -33.02 5.86 -6.06
C TYR A 76 -34.07 6.95 -5.82
N GLY A 77 -34.51 7.60 -6.90
CA GLY A 77 -35.67 8.49 -6.88
C GLY A 77 -36.88 7.80 -7.49
N GLU A 78 -38.08 8.09 -7.00
CA GLU A 78 -39.34 7.68 -7.62
C GLU A 78 -40.12 8.92 -8.06
N VAL A 79 -40.50 8.95 -9.34
CA VAL A 79 -41.43 9.96 -9.89
C VAL A 79 -42.77 9.29 -10.11
N VAL A 80 -43.81 9.84 -9.50
CA VAL A 80 -45.19 9.34 -9.63
C VAL A 80 -46.00 10.31 -10.50
N LEU A 81 -46.61 9.79 -11.55
CA LEU A 81 -47.49 10.53 -12.46
C LEU A 81 -48.96 10.13 -12.26
N VAL A 82 -49.88 11.10 -12.35
CA VAL A 82 -51.33 10.90 -12.24
C VAL A 82 -51.87 10.27 -13.53
N ASN A 83 -52.55 9.12 -13.40
CA ASN A 83 -53.25 8.40 -14.47
C ASN A 83 -54.73 8.13 -14.18
N SER A 84 -55.35 8.82 -13.23
CA SER A 84 -56.77 8.59 -12.87
C SER A 84 -57.79 8.83 -14.01
N ASP A 85 -57.38 9.47 -15.10
CA ASP A 85 -58.19 9.68 -16.31
C ASP A 85 -57.85 8.72 -17.47
N GLY A 86 -56.92 7.77 -17.27
CA GLY A 86 -56.43 6.84 -18.30
C GLY A 86 -55.57 7.49 -19.40
N GLY A 87 -55.19 8.76 -19.25
CA GLY A 87 -54.47 9.52 -20.28
C GLY A 87 -53.03 9.04 -20.54
N LEU A 88 -52.49 8.19 -19.67
CA LEU A 88 -51.15 7.60 -19.79
C LEU A 88 -51.19 6.11 -20.16
N ASP A 89 -52.35 5.52 -20.48
CA ASP A 89 -52.46 4.08 -20.78
C ASP A 89 -51.59 3.66 -21.98
N ALA A 90 -51.41 4.56 -22.96
CA ALA A 90 -50.54 4.34 -24.11
C ALA A 90 -49.05 4.23 -23.76
N ILE A 91 -48.63 4.63 -22.54
CA ILE A 91 -47.25 4.54 -22.09
C ILE A 91 -46.79 3.08 -21.96
N LEU A 92 -47.73 2.14 -21.81
CA LEU A 92 -47.46 0.70 -21.74
C LEU A 92 -46.93 0.13 -23.07
N ASP A 93 -47.27 0.76 -24.19
CA ASP A 93 -46.83 0.34 -25.52
C ASP A 93 -45.46 0.92 -25.90
N TYR A 94 -44.88 1.78 -25.05
CA TYR A 94 -43.61 2.45 -25.32
C TYR A 94 -42.42 1.68 -24.75
N GLY A 95 -41.30 1.70 -25.49
CA GLY A 95 -40.02 1.22 -25.00
C GLY A 95 -39.35 2.27 -24.10
N LEU A 96 -39.42 2.06 -22.79
CA LEU A 96 -38.99 3.01 -21.76
C LEU A 96 -37.76 2.54 -20.96
N ASP A 97 -37.58 1.23 -20.81
CA ASP A 97 -36.53 0.65 -19.97
C ASP A 97 -35.12 1.11 -20.40
N GLY A 98 -34.35 1.63 -19.44
CA GLY A 98 -32.98 2.11 -19.67
C GLY A 98 -32.89 3.40 -20.48
N ARG A 99 -34.01 4.06 -20.79
CA ARG A 99 -34.02 5.32 -21.54
C ARG A 99 -33.72 6.53 -20.63
N PRO A 100 -33.23 7.64 -21.20
CA PRO A 100 -32.97 8.87 -20.44
C PRO A 100 -34.25 9.52 -19.88
N ILE A 101 -34.17 9.94 -18.62
CA ILE A 101 -35.13 10.80 -17.93
C ILE A 101 -34.40 12.04 -17.38
N VAL A 102 -34.89 13.23 -17.72
CA VAL A 102 -34.28 14.51 -17.35
C VAL A 102 -35.23 15.29 -16.45
N ILE A 103 -34.75 15.69 -15.28
CA ILE A 103 -35.51 16.45 -14.29
C ILE A 103 -34.97 17.88 -14.25
N LYS A 104 -35.87 18.85 -14.42
CA LYS A 104 -35.57 20.28 -14.39
C LYS A 104 -36.48 20.99 -13.39
N ARG A 105 -36.04 22.14 -12.91
CA ARG A 105 -36.83 23.03 -12.06
C ARG A 105 -36.90 24.41 -12.69
N VAL A 106 -38.09 25.01 -12.68
CA VAL A 106 -38.30 26.39 -13.09
C VAL A 106 -38.44 27.28 -11.86
N LEU A 107 -37.61 28.30 -11.77
CA LEU A 107 -37.66 29.30 -10.70
C LEU A 107 -37.53 30.70 -11.32
N GLY A 108 -38.54 31.55 -11.13
CA GLY A 108 -38.53 32.93 -11.66
C GLY A 108 -38.32 33.03 -13.18
N GLY A 109 -38.74 32.01 -13.95
CA GLY A 109 -38.56 31.93 -15.40
C GLY A 109 -37.21 31.34 -15.86
N VAL A 110 -36.29 31.02 -14.93
CA VAL A 110 -35.03 30.34 -15.24
C VAL A 110 -35.21 28.82 -15.12
N VAL A 111 -34.75 28.09 -16.12
CA VAL A 111 -34.77 26.61 -16.14
C VAL A 111 -33.44 26.09 -15.63
N LEU A 112 -33.46 25.31 -14.56
CA LEU A 112 -32.29 24.68 -13.97
C LEU A 112 -32.37 23.17 -14.17
N LEU A 113 -31.30 22.57 -14.70
CA LEU A 113 -31.15 21.11 -14.74
C LEU A 113 -30.89 20.61 -13.31
N LEU A 114 -31.77 19.76 -12.81
CA LEU A 114 -31.56 19.11 -11.52
C LEU A 114 -30.77 17.82 -11.71
N MET A 115 -31.17 16.97 -12.66
CA MET A 115 -30.53 15.68 -12.89
C MET A 115 -30.85 15.11 -14.26
N SER A 116 -29.93 14.30 -14.78
CA SER A 116 -30.13 13.44 -15.95
C SER A 116 -29.83 12.00 -15.56
N CYS A 117 -30.80 11.10 -15.70
CA CYS A 117 -30.74 9.72 -15.23
C CYS A 117 -31.28 8.74 -16.28
N THR A 118 -31.29 7.45 -15.94
CA THR A 118 -32.02 6.42 -16.68
C THR A 118 -33.22 5.93 -15.88
N MET A 119 -34.26 5.40 -16.54
CA MET A 119 -35.45 4.88 -15.87
C MET A 119 -35.54 3.35 -15.92
N GLU A 120 -36.14 2.76 -14.87
CA GLU A 120 -36.63 1.39 -14.90
C GLU A 120 -38.03 1.31 -15.52
N GLN A 121 -38.52 0.07 -15.67
CA GLN A 121 -39.87 -0.19 -16.12
C GLN A 121 -40.89 0.52 -15.22
N PRO A 122 -41.77 1.37 -15.79
CA PRO A 122 -42.79 2.04 -15.01
C PRO A 122 -43.81 1.02 -14.48
N VAL A 123 -44.21 1.20 -13.23
CA VAL A 123 -45.31 0.47 -12.62
C VAL A 123 -46.58 1.27 -12.85
N VAL A 124 -47.48 0.74 -13.66
CA VAL A 124 -48.77 1.39 -13.99
C VAL A 124 -49.88 0.77 -13.14
N THR A 125 -50.61 1.61 -12.43
CA THR A 125 -51.82 1.27 -11.67
C THR A 125 -53.04 1.99 -12.26
N THR A 126 -54.22 1.75 -11.70
CA THR A 126 -55.46 2.42 -12.15
C THR A 126 -55.41 3.93 -12.00
N ASP A 127 -54.66 4.44 -11.03
CA ASP A 127 -54.68 5.86 -10.65
C ASP A 127 -53.32 6.54 -10.87
N ASP A 128 -52.21 5.78 -10.89
CA ASP A 128 -50.86 6.31 -10.91
C ASP A 128 -49.89 5.51 -11.81
N VAL A 129 -48.89 6.19 -12.36
CA VAL A 129 -47.71 5.62 -13.04
C VAL A 129 -46.47 5.97 -12.24
N SER A 130 -45.86 4.96 -11.60
CA SER A 130 -44.62 5.08 -10.82
C SER A 130 -43.40 4.78 -11.67
N ILE A 131 -42.46 5.70 -11.74
CA ILE A 131 -41.20 5.56 -12.48
C ILE A 131 -40.05 5.58 -11.49
N ARG A 132 -39.32 4.45 -11.39
CA ARG A 132 -38.07 4.41 -10.64
C ARG A 132 -36.92 4.90 -11.51
N ILE A 133 -36.10 5.76 -10.92
CA ILE A 133 -34.97 6.39 -11.58
C ILE A 133 -33.69 5.77 -11.04
N LYS A 134 -32.78 5.46 -11.95
CA LYS A 134 -31.43 4.97 -11.67
C LYS A 134 -30.39 6.05 -11.93
N ASP A 135 -29.52 6.23 -10.95
CA ASP A 135 -28.32 7.04 -11.08
C ASP A 135 -27.42 6.53 -12.21
N PRO A 136 -26.73 7.40 -12.98
CA PRO A 136 -25.77 7.02 -14.00
C PRO A 136 -24.68 6.04 -13.55
N GLN A 137 -24.38 5.95 -12.25
CA GLN A 137 -23.45 4.96 -11.70
C GLN A 137 -23.90 3.51 -11.92
N ALA A 138 -25.19 3.26 -12.14
CA ALA A 138 -25.70 1.94 -12.52
C ALA A 138 -25.13 1.43 -13.86
N LEU A 139 -24.59 2.32 -14.71
CA LEU A 139 -23.88 1.94 -15.93
C LEU A 139 -22.60 1.12 -15.64
N PHE A 140 -22.06 1.21 -14.43
CA PHE A 140 -20.81 0.55 -14.05
C PHE A 140 -21.00 -0.88 -13.51
N GLU A 141 -22.23 -1.39 -13.43
CA GLU A 141 -22.55 -2.78 -13.06
C GLU A 141 -22.22 -3.80 -14.17
N VAL A 142 -21.72 -3.33 -15.31
CA VAL A 142 -21.32 -4.21 -16.42
C VAL A 142 -19.90 -4.77 -16.23
N PRO A 143 -19.56 -5.94 -16.81
CA PRO A 143 -18.22 -6.51 -16.69
C PRO A 143 -17.14 -5.63 -17.31
N VAL A 144 -16.00 -5.48 -16.64
CA VAL A 144 -14.83 -4.75 -17.18
C VAL A 144 -14.12 -5.56 -18.29
N GLN A 145 -14.14 -6.88 -18.16
CA GLN A 145 -13.61 -7.82 -19.14
C GLN A 145 -14.66 -8.07 -20.24
N LEU A 146 -14.60 -7.27 -21.30
CA LEU A 146 -15.55 -7.34 -22.42
C LEU A 146 -15.37 -8.59 -23.30
N ASN A 147 -14.16 -9.14 -23.34
CA ASN A 147 -13.80 -10.26 -24.21
C ASN A 147 -13.64 -11.56 -23.42
N LYS A 148 -14.05 -12.67 -24.04
CA LYS A 148 -13.92 -14.04 -23.50
C LYS A 148 -13.14 -14.92 -24.48
N TYR A 149 -12.48 -15.96 -23.97
CA TYR A 149 -11.80 -16.94 -24.80
C TYR A 149 -12.79 -17.76 -25.63
N ALA A 150 -12.53 -17.86 -26.93
CA ALA A 150 -13.42 -18.57 -27.84
C ALA A 150 -13.31 -20.10 -27.75
N GLY A 151 -12.19 -20.63 -27.23
CA GLY A 151 -11.93 -22.07 -27.17
C GLY A 151 -11.68 -22.71 -28.54
N THR A 152 -11.22 -21.93 -29.52
CA THR A 152 -11.15 -22.32 -30.93
C THR A 152 -9.79 -22.87 -31.35
N ASN A 153 -8.85 -23.09 -30.42
CA ASN A 153 -7.52 -23.60 -30.77
C ASN A 153 -7.60 -25.02 -31.35
N VAL A 154 -6.90 -25.21 -32.47
CA VAL A 154 -6.59 -26.52 -33.04
C VAL A 154 -5.09 -26.72 -32.88
N LEU A 155 -4.69 -27.39 -31.80
CA LEU A 155 -3.29 -27.53 -31.42
C LEU A 155 -2.46 -28.19 -32.54
N PRO A 156 -1.23 -27.73 -32.79
CA PRO A 156 -0.46 -26.78 -31.98
C PRO A 156 -0.78 -25.29 -32.21
N ALA A 157 -1.70 -24.95 -33.12
CA ALA A 157 -2.02 -23.58 -33.50
C ALA A 157 -3.09 -22.90 -32.64
N GLY A 158 -3.03 -21.57 -32.57
CA GLY A 158 -4.05 -20.72 -31.96
C GLY A 158 -3.69 -20.14 -30.58
N LEU A 159 -4.45 -19.10 -30.20
CA LEU A 159 -4.26 -18.25 -29.02
C LEU A 159 -5.54 -18.09 -28.16
N GLU A 160 -6.64 -18.74 -28.53
CA GLU A 160 -7.97 -18.57 -27.91
C GLU A 160 -8.33 -19.68 -26.92
N GLY A 161 -7.37 -20.53 -26.54
CA GLY A 161 -7.62 -21.70 -25.70
C GLY A 161 -8.27 -22.86 -26.43
N THR A 162 -8.30 -24.03 -25.77
CA THR A 162 -9.18 -25.14 -26.17
C THR A 162 -10.48 -25.08 -25.35
N ASP A 163 -11.28 -26.15 -25.33
CA ASP A 163 -12.51 -26.20 -24.53
C ASP A 163 -12.28 -26.02 -23.01
N ASP A 164 -11.03 -26.14 -22.53
CA ASP A 164 -10.64 -26.00 -21.12
C ASP A 164 -10.82 -24.58 -20.56
N ILE A 165 -10.63 -23.55 -21.39
CA ILE A 165 -10.77 -22.15 -20.99
C ILE A 165 -11.86 -21.41 -21.78
N LYS A 166 -12.65 -22.13 -22.58
CA LYS A 166 -13.74 -21.55 -23.38
C LYS A 166 -14.75 -20.82 -22.51
N GLY A 167 -15.06 -19.58 -22.87
CA GLY A 167 -16.01 -18.73 -22.15
C GLY A 167 -15.45 -18.06 -20.90
N LYS A 168 -14.20 -18.32 -20.52
CA LYS A 168 -13.49 -17.59 -19.48
C LYS A 168 -13.14 -16.18 -19.95
N GLU A 169 -13.27 -15.20 -19.07
CA GLU A 169 -12.93 -13.80 -19.33
C GLU A 169 -11.41 -13.64 -19.54
N LYS A 170 -11.02 -12.84 -20.54
CA LYS A 170 -9.60 -12.57 -20.79
C LYS A 170 -9.03 -11.65 -19.70
N PRO A 171 -7.80 -11.90 -19.19
CA PRO A 171 -7.25 -11.11 -18.10
C PRO A 171 -7.00 -9.66 -18.52
N LEU A 172 -7.17 -8.71 -17.61
CA LEU A 172 -6.88 -7.29 -17.82
C LEU A 172 -5.85 -6.81 -16.81
N LEU A 173 -4.87 -6.06 -17.29
CA LEU A 173 -3.88 -5.35 -16.49
C LEU A 173 -4.01 -3.86 -16.74
N PHE A 174 -4.12 -3.07 -15.67
CA PHE A 174 -3.95 -1.62 -15.72
C PHE A 174 -2.80 -1.22 -14.80
N GLY A 175 -1.79 -0.53 -15.34
CA GLY A 175 -0.57 -0.21 -14.60
C GLY A 175 0.36 -1.44 -14.38
N PRO A 176 1.24 -1.39 -13.36
CA PRO A 176 2.11 -2.51 -13.00
C PRO A 176 1.42 -3.60 -12.16
N ALA A 177 1.70 -4.87 -12.43
CA ALA A 177 1.32 -5.98 -11.55
C ALA A 177 2.50 -6.92 -11.34
N PHE A 178 2.60 -7.43 -10.12
CA PHE A 178 3.72 -8.28 -9.72
C PHE A 178 3.26 -9.69 -9.36
N ASN A 179 4.01 -10.67 -9.88
CA ASN A 179 3.82 -12.10 -9.69
C ASN A 179 2.36 -12.51 -9.89
N ALA A 180 1.77 -11.99 -10.97
CA ALA A 180 0.44 -12.31 -11.44
C ALA A 180 0.43 -13.71 -12.08
N THR A 181 -0.67 -14.44 -11.90
CA THR A 181 -0.87 -15.74 -12.57
C THR A 181 -1.47 -15.48 -13.96
N PRO A 182 -0.76 -15.79 -15.05
CA PRO A 182 -1.25 -15.64 -16.42
C PRO A 182 -2.19 -16.79 -16.81
N GLU A 183 -2.94 -16.61 -17.89
CA GLU A 183 -3.74 -17.70 -18.47
C GLU A 183 -2.93 -18.51 -19.47
N ARG A 184 -2.95 -19.85 -19.38
CA ARG A 184 -2.26 -20.71 -20.35
C ARG A 184 -3.15 -20.97 -21.56
N VAL A 185 -2.96 -20.20 -22.63
CA VAL A 185 -3.80 -20.27 -23.84
C VAL A 185 -3.42 -21.39 -24.81
N ASN A 186 -2.17 -21.86 -24.80
CA ASN A 186 -1.73 -22.94 -25.69
C ASN A 186 -0.80 -23.91 -24.96
N THR A 187 -1.29 -25.12 -24.71
CA THR A 187 -0.56 -26.17 -23.97
C THR A 187 0.57 -26.80 -24.78
N SER A 188 0.44 -26.88 -26.12
CA SER A 188 1.45 -27.49 -26.98
C SER A 188 2.66 -26.58 -27.20
N ARG A 189 2.43 -25.27 -27.32
CA ARG A 189 3.48 -24.27 -27.56
C ARG A 189 3.94 -23.52 -26.30
N LEU A 190 3.30 -23.78 -25.16
CA LEU A 190 3.57 -23.12 -23.88
C LEU A 190 3.40 -21.59 -23.97
N ILE A 191 2.28 -21.17 -24.57
CA ILE A 191 1.92 -19.76 -24.72
C ILE A 191 0.95 -19.37 -23.61
N TYR A 192 1.23 -18.23 -22.99
CA TYR A 192 0.49 -17.66 -21.88
C TYR A 192 0.05 -16.23 -22.24
N GLN A 193 -1.13 -15.84 -21.77
CA GLN A 193 -1.66 -14.49 -21.89
C GLN A 193 -1.67 -13.81 -20.53
N GLY A 194 -0.99 -12.66 -20.45
CA GLY A 194 -0.96 -11.80 -19.28
C GLY A 194 -2.01 -10.68 -19.34
N ASN A 195 -2.37 -10.19 -20.53
CA ASN A 195 -3.32 -9.09 -20.70
C ASN A 195 -4.09 -9.20 -22.02
N ASP A 196 -5.35 -8.79 -22.05
CA ASP A 196 -6.14 -8.60 -23.25
C ASP A 196 -5.84 -7.23 -23.89
N GLY A 197 -4.67 -7.15 -24.51
CA GLY A 197 -4.18 -5.93 -25.14
C GLY A 197 -2.67 -5.76 -24.99
N ALA A 198 -2.17 -4.63 -25.47
CA ALA A 198 -0.76 -4.35 -25.43
C ALA A 198 -0.24 -4.17 -23.99
N LEU A 199 0.98 -4.60 -23.75
CA LEU A 199 1.74 -4.32 -22.54
C LEU A 199 2.96 -3.47 -22.91
N GLN A 200 3.36 -2.57 -22.00
CA GLN A 200 4.60 -1.81 -22.13
C GLN A 200 5.80 -2.74 -21.96
N SER A 201 5.75 -3.64 -20.99
CA SER A 201 6.78 -4.64 -20.77
C SER A 201 6.29 -5.83 -19.94
N ILE A 202 7.03 -6.94 -20.04
CA ILE A 202 6.96 -8.08 -19.12
C ILE A 202 8.38 -8.26 -18.56
N PRO A 203 8.72 -7.53 -17.48
CA PRO A 203 10.09 -7.50 -16.98
C PRO A 203 10.63 -8.86 -16.56
N CYS A 204 9.76 -9.73 -16.03
CA CYS A 204 10.14 -11.04 -15.51
C CYS A 204 9.01 -12.05 -15.69
N VAL A 205 9.38 -13.30 -15.94
CA VAL A 205 8.51 -14.49 -15.87
C VAL A 205 9.18 -15.50 -14.97
N TYR A 206 8.41 -16.11 -14.08
CA TYR A 206 8.90 -17.03 -13.07
C TYR A 206 8.34 -18.44 -13.27
N ASP A 207 9.16 -19.43 -12.90
CA ASP A 207 8.76 -20.82 -12.71
C ASP A 207 9.08 -21.23 -11.27
N LYS A 208 8.05 -21.46 -10.44
CA LYS A 208 8.18 -21.71 -8.99
C LYS A 208 9.00 -20.64 -8.24
N GLY A 209 8.85 -19.38 -8.65
CA GLY A 209 9.57 -18.24 -8.07
C GLY A 209 11.00 -18.05 -8.59
N VAL A 210 11.46 -18.88 -9.54
CA VAL A 210 12.76 -18.71 -10.22
C VAL A 210 12.56 -17.91 -11.50
N PRO A 211 13.25 -16.77 -11.69
CA PRO A 211 13.12 -16.00 -12.93
C PRO A 211 13.73 -16.77 -14.11
N LEU A 212 13.01 -16.77 -15.22
CA LEU A 212 13.49 -17.25 -16.51
C LEU A 212 14.30 -16.14 -17.20
N GLN A 213 15.21 -16.53 -18.10
CA GLN A 213 16.00 -15.55 -18.85
C GLN A 213 15.15 -14.93 -19.97
N ALA A 214 15.12 -13.60 -20.05
CA ALA A 214 14.43 -12.90 -21.14
C ALA A 214 15.19 -13.06 -22.47
N GLY A 215 14.47 -13.45 -23.52
CA GLY A 215 14.90 -13.41 -24.91
C GLY A 215 14.33 -12.20 -25.66
N ALA A 216 14.69 -12.04 -26.94
CA ALA A 216 14.19 -10.95 -27.77
C ALA A 216 12.66 -11.04 -27.99
N ASN A 217 11.96 -9.92 -27.89
CA ASN A 217 10.52 -9.86 -28.11
C ASN A 217 10.15 -10.29 -29.55
N TYR A 218 8.98 -10.89 -29.70
CA TYR A 218 8.37 -11.16 -31.01
C TYR A 218 7.76 -9.89 -31.59
N ALA A 219 7.91 -9.70 -32.89
CA ALA A 219 7.26 -8.59 -33.61
C ALA A 219 5.77 -8.85 -33.88
N SER A 220 5.33 -10.12 -33.88
CA SER A 220 3.94 -10.50 -34.19
C SER A 220 3.53 -11.82 -33.56
N ALA A 221 2.21 -12.05 -33.50
CA ALA A 221 1.62 -13.34 -33.11
C ALA A 221 2.14 -14.51 -33.95
N ALA A 222 2.26 -14.32 -35.27
CA ALA A 222 2.72 -15.35 -36.19
C ALA A 222 4.17 -15.77 -35.91
N GLU A 223 5.05 -14.82 -35.60
CA GLU A 223 6.44 -15.11 -35.21
C GLU A 223 6.51 -15.88 -33.89
N MET A 224 5.66 -15.49 -32.92
CA MET A 224 5.55 -16.18 -31.63
C MET A 224 5.10 -17.63 -31.78
N GLU A 225 4.15 -17.90 -32.67
CA GLU A 225 3.69 -19.27 -32.96
C GLU A 225 4.75 -20.10 -33.70
N ALA A 226 5.49 -19.48 -34.61
CA ALA A 226 6.48 -20.14 -35.46
C ALA A 226 7.80 -20.44 -34.73
N THR A 227 8.28 -19.55 -33.86
CA THR A 227 9.62 -19.64 -33.28
C THR A 227 9.57 -19.85 -31.76
N ALA A 228 10.18 -20.93 -31.28
CA ALA A 228 10.26 -21.22 -29.85
C ALA A 228 11.46 -20.50 -29.20
N PRO A 229 11.37 -20.05 -27.93
CA PRO A 229 12.53 -19.63 -27.14
C PRO A 229 13.47 -20.81 -26.84
N LEU A 230 14.70 -20.52 -26.42
CA LEU A 230 15.62 -21.55 -25.91
C LEU A 230 15.14 -22.09 -24.54
N PRO A 231 15.49 -23.32 -24.15
CA PRO A 231 15.19 -23.85 -22.81
C PRO A 231 15.67 -22.90 -21.70
N GLY A 232 14.84 -22.68 -20.68
CA GLY A 232 15.11 -21.71 -19.60
C GLY A 232 14.90 -20.24 -19.98
N GLN A 233 14.47 -19.95 -21.22
CA GLN A 233 14.12 -18.60 -21.67
C GLN A 233 12.61 -18.40 -21.86
N TYR A 234 12.20 -17.14 -21.78
CA TYR A 234 10.90 -16.67 -22.24
C TYR A 234 11.07 -15.55 -23.27
N ARG A 235 10.12 -15.42 -24.19
CA ARG A 235 10.03 -14.30 -25.16
C ARG A 235 8.61 -13.76 -25.16
N CYS A 236 8.45 -12.46 -25.38
CA CYS A 236 7.16 -11.78 -25.26
C CYS A 236 6.68 -11.23 -26.60
N TRP A 237 5.38 -11.34 -26.87
CA TRP A 237 4.70 -10.54 -27.88
C TRP A 237 3.89 -9.46 -27.16
N LEU A 238 4.53 -8.32 -26.93
CA LEU A 238 3.98 -7.23 -26.12
C LEU A 238 2.71 -6.62 -26.70
N GLY A 239 2.57 -6.58 -28.04
CA GLY A 239 1.40 -6.00 -28.70
C GLY A 239 0.08 -6.73 -28.42
N GLY A 240 0.14 -8.02 -28.04
CA GLY A 240 -1.04 -8.79 -27.63
C GLY A 240 -1.05 -9.20 -26.16
N GLY A 241 -0.03 -8.82 -25.38
CA GLY A 241 0.06 -9.21 -23.97
C GLY A 241 0.36 -10.70 -23.74
N TYR A 242 1.06 -11.35 -24.68
CA TYR A 242 1.41 -12.77 -24.59
C TYR A 242 2.90 -12.98 -24.32
N PHE A 243 3.23 -14.12 -23.76
CA PHE A 243 4.60 -14.63 -23.72
C PHE A 243 4.63 -16.14 -23.90
N ARG A 244 5.78 -16.64 -24.35
CA ARG A 244 6.02 -18.05 -24.64
C ARG A 244 7.24 -18.56 -23.88
N LEU A 245 7.15 -19.78 -23.36
CA LEU A 245 8.25 -20.46 -22.67
C LEU A 245 9.03 -21.39 -23.60
N GLY A 246 10.35 -21.50 -23.40
CA GLY A 246 11.21 -22.40 -24.17
C GLY A 246 11.28 -23.84 -23.66
N SER A 247 10.76 -24.12 -22.47
CA SER A 247 10.70 -25.45 -21.88
C SER A 247 9.47 -25.60 -20.98
N SER A 248 9.00 -26.83 -20.78
CA SER A 248 7.89 -27.11 -19.86
C SER A 248 8.22 -26.62 -18.45
N PRO A 249 7.33 -25.85 -17.80
CA PRO A 249 7.58 -25.34 -16.46
C PRO A 249 7.54 -26.47 -15.43
N ALA A 250 8.34 -26.34 -14.37
CA ALA A 250 8.40 -27.26 -13.25
C ALA A 250 7.23 -27.09 -12.28
N GLY A 251 6.55 -25.94 -12.29
CA GLY A 251 5.36 -25.70 -11.49
C GLY A 251 4.56 -24.49 -11.94
N GLN A 252 4.08 -23.70 -10.96
CA GLN A 252 3.27 -22.53 -11.23
C GLN A 252 4.11 -21.45 -11.93
N VAL A 253 3.58 -20.97 -13.06
CA VAL A 253 4.14 -19.86 -13.82
C VAL A 253 3.49 -18.58 -13.34
N THR A 254 4.30 -17.56 -13.06
CA THR A 254 3.83 -16.21 -12.73
C THR A 254 4.66 -15.18 -13.50
N PHE A 255 4.19 -13.94 -13.57
CA PHE A 255 4.90 -12.88 -14.29
C PHE A 255 4.73 -11.53 -13.63
N ASP A 256 5.68 -10.63 -13.91
CA ASP A 256 5.52 -9.20 -13.69
C ASP A 256 5.16 -8.54 -15.02
N GLY A 257 4.12 -7.72 -15.02
CA GLY A 257 3.63 -7.04 -16.21
C GLY A 257 3.48 -5.54 -15.96
N VAL A 258 3.70 -4.74 -17.00
CA VAL A 258 3.46 -3.30 -16.95
C VAL A 258 2.58 -2.89 -18.13
N GLU A 259 1.39 -2.39 -17.85
CA GLU A 259 0.52 -1.69 -18.80
C GLU A 259 0.64 -0.17 -18.60
N GLY A 260 0.40 0.61 -19.65
CA GLY A 260 0.57 2.07 -19.66
C GLY A 260 1.97 2.48 -20.10
N ALA A 261 2.04 3.33 -21.12
CA ALA A 261 3.27 3.68 -21.83
C ALA A 261 4.37 4.23 -20.92
N ASP A 262 3.98 5.03 -19.92
CA ASP A 262 4.87 5.66 -18.94
C ASP A 262 4.16 5.85 -17.59
N ALA A 263 4.90 6.33 -16.59
CA ALA A 263 4.41 6.50 -15.23
C ALA A 263 3.23 7.48 -15.12
N SER A 264 3.12 8.48 -16.02
CA SER A 264 1.99 9.43 -16.02
C SER A 264 0.67 8.76 -16.36
N GLN A 265 0.70 7.64 -17.11
CA GLN A 265 -0.49 6.86 -17.43
C GLN A 265 -0.83 5.83 -16.36
N ARG A 266 -0.03 5.70 -15.30
CA ARG A 266 -0.18 4.64 -14.28
C ARG A 266 -0.64 5.20 -12.93
N THR A 267 -1.11 6.44 -12.91
CA THR A 267 -1.76 7.04 -11.74
C THR A 267 -3.17 6.49 -11.56
N ALA A 268 -3.73 6.62 -10.34
CA ALA A 268 -5.11 6.22 -10.07
C ALA A 268 -6.11 6.95 -10.97
N ALA A 269 -5.90 8.25 -11.24
CA ALA A 269 -6.78 9.04 -12.09
C ALA A 269 -6.76 8.54 -13.55
N GLN A 270 -5.57 8.30 -14.12
CA GLN A 270 -5.46 7.85 -15.51
C GLN A 270 -5.93 6.40 -15.69
N ILE A 271 -5.72 5.53 -14.70
CA ILE A 271 -6.25 4.17 -14.73
C ILE A 271 -7.77 4.18 -14.63
N ALA A 272 -8.35 4.93 -13.67
CA ALA A 272 -9.80 5.08 -13.54
C ALA A 272 -10.43 5.64 -14.82
N LYS A 273 -9.78 6.61 -15.47
CA LYS A 273 -10.17 7.14 -16.77
C LYS A 273 -10.21 6.05 -17.85
N ARG A 274 -9.19 5.20 -17.95
CA ARG A 274 -9.15 4.10 -18.94
C ARG A 274 -10.21 3.03 -18.67
N ILE A 275 -10.51 2.74 -17.40
CA ILE A 275 -11.58 1.82 -17.02
C ILE A 275 -12.94 2.40 -17.43
N ALA A 276 -13.21 3.67 -17.10
CA ALA A 276 -14.47 4.34 -17.46
C ALA A 276 -14.69 4.43 -18.98
N LEU A 277 -13.63 4.75 -19.74
CA LEU A 277 -13.69 4.85 -21.21
C LEU A 277 -13.93 3.53 -21.95
N ARG A 278 -14.00 2.40 -21.23
CA ARG A 278 -14.44 1.13 -21.85
C ARG A 278 -15.91 1.15 -22.25
N ILE A 279 -16.72 1.98 -21.59
CA ILE A 279 -18.15 2.14 -21.90
C ILE A 279 -18.56 3.61 -22.13
N LEU A 280 -17.80 4.56 -21.58
CA LEU A 280 -18.06 5.99 -21.74
C LEU A 280 -17.24 6.61 -22.87
N LEU A 281 -17.67 7.78 -23.34
CA LEU A 281 -16.90 8.63 -24.24
C LEU A 281 -16.09 9.66 -23.47
N THR A 282 -15.06 10.22 -24.10
CA THR A 282 -14.26 11.30 -23.49
C THR A 282 -15.07 12.57 -23.19
N SER A 283 -16.20 12.78 -23.89
CA SER A 283 -17.13 13.89 -23.64
C SER A 283 -17.87 13.77 -22.31
N ASP A 284 -17.95 12.55 -21.77
CA ASP A 284 -18.75 12.19 -20.60
C ASP A 284 -17.92 12.31 -19.31
N LEU A 285 -16.69 12.82 -19.41
CA LEU A 285 -15.77 13.01 -18.30
C LEU A 285 -15.61 14.50 -17.97
N VAL A 286 -15.51 14.83 -16.69
CA VAL A 286 -15.06 16.16 -16.24
C VAL A 286 -13.53 16.19 -16.26
N ALA A 287 -12.96 16.54 -17.41
CA ALA A 287 -11.51 16.42 -17.66
C ALA A 287 -10.61 17.12 -16.62
N GLN A 288 -11.07 18.26 -16.08
CA GLN A 288 -10.33 19.04 -15.09
C GLN A 288 -10.15 18.28 -13.77
N ASP A 289 -11.13 17.48 -13.36
CA ASP A 289 -11.11 16.76 -12.09
C ASP A 289 -10.05 15.64 -12.08
N PHE A 290 -9.83 15.00 -13.24
CA PHE A 290 -8.74 14.03 -13.40
C PHE A 290 -7.36 14.70 -13.29
N VAL A 291 -7.21 15.93 -13.79
CA VAL A 291 -5.97 16.71 -13.67
C VAL A 291 -5.74 17.11 -12.21
N GLU A 292 -6.79 17.55 -11.51
CA GLU A 292 -6.71 17.86 -10.08
C GLU A 292 -6.36 16.63 -9.25
N LEU A 293 -6.91 15.45 -9.59
CA LEU A 293 -6.59 14.21 -8.89
C LEU A 293 -5.14 13.76 -9.11
N ASP A 294 -4.62 13.86 -10.34
CA ASP A 294 -3.20 13.58 -10.62
C ASP A 294 -2.27 14.54 -9.86
N ALA A 295 -2.64 15.82 -9.76
CA ALA A 295 -1.87 16.80 -8.98
C ALA A 295 -1.92 16.49 -7.47
N ALA A 296 -3.03 15.93 -6.98
CA ALA A 296 -3.19 15.52 -5.59
C ALA A 296 -2.38 14.26 -5.26
N ASN A 297 -2.34 13.26 -6.17
CA ASN A 297 -1.53 12.06 -6.06
C ASN A 297 -1.11 11.54 -7.46
N GLY A 298 0.16 11.75 -7.81
CA GLY A 298 0.76 11.25 -9.05
C GLY A 298 1.52 9.93 -8.90
N SER A 299 1.23 9.15 -7.85
CA SER A 299 1.92 7.88 -7.60
C SER A 299 1.39 6.77 -8.50
N GLU A 300 2.26 5.85 -8.87
CA GLU A 300 1.87 4.69 -9.68
C GLU A 300 1.04 3.70 -8.84
N VAL A 301 -0.09 3.26 -9.41
CA VAL A 301 -0.95 2.18 -8.88
C VAL A 301 -1.15 1.13 -9.96
N GLY A 302 -1.47 -0.11 -9.57
CA GLY A 302 -1.74 -1.15 -10.55
C GLY A 302 -2.70 -2.23 -10.12
N ILE A 303 -3.62 -2.59 -11.02
CA ILE A 303 -4.66 -3.60 -10.83
C ILE A 303 -4.54 -4.71 -11.88
N TYR A 304 -4.52 -5.97 -11.43
CA TYR A 304 -4.62 -7.15 -12.29
C TYR A 304 -5.93 -7.89 -12.04
N ILE A 305 -6.72 -8.07 -13.10
CA ILE A 305 -8.07 -8.63 -13.09
C ILE A 305 -8.04 -9.92 -13.90
N ASN A 306 -8.19 -11.06 -13.23
CA ASN A 306 -8.22 -12.40 -13.84
C ASN A 306 -9.46 -13.22 -13.45
N SER A 307 -10.41 -12.59 -12.77
CA SER A 307 -11.71 -13.13 -12.38
C SER A 307 -12.81 -12.14 -12.76
N PRO A 308 -14.07 -12.59 -12.96
CA PRO A 308 -15.17 -11.70 -13.28
C PRO A 308 -15.25 -10.52 -12.31
N THR A 309 -15.17 -9.30 -12.83
CA THR A 309 -15.18 -8.05 -12.06
C THR A 309 -15.98 -7.00 -12.82
N THR A 310 -16.78 -6.21 -12.10
CA THR A 310 -17.56 -5.11 -12.69
C THR A 310 -16.69 -3.86 -12.86
N LEU A 311 -17.13 -2.90 -13.69
CA LEU A 311 -16.44 -1.60 -13.76
C LEU A 311 -16.45 -0.90 -12.40
N ARG A 312 -17.55 -1.01 -11.66
CA ARG A 312 -17.71 -0.44 -10.32
C ARG A 312 -16.64 -0.95 -9.36
N GLU A 313 -16.52 -2.27 -9.22
CA GLU A 313 -15.51 -2.90 -8.37
C GLU A 313 -14.07 -2.50 -8.76
N ALA A 314 -13.79 -2.40 -10.06
CA ALA A 314 -12.47 -1.99 -10.55
C ALA A 314 -12.18 -0.51 -10.25
N MET A 315 -13.17 0.38 -10.43
CA MET A 315 -13.08 1.80 -10.10
C MET A 315 -12.88 2.02 -8.60
N ASP A 316 -13.65 1.32 -7.77
CA ASP A 316 -13.59 1.41 -6.30
C ASP A 316 -12.21 0.98 -5.79
N GLN A 317 -11.63 -0.11 -6.31
CA GLN A 317 -10.29 -0.55 -5.93
C GLN A 317 -9.20 0.45 -6.33
N VAL A 318 -9.27 0.99 -7.54
CA VAL A 318 -8.25 1.93 -8.06
C VAL A 318 -8.33 3.26 -7.34
N LEU A 319 -9.50 3.87 -7.21
CA LEU A 319 -9.67 5.17 -6.58
C LEU A 319 -9.55 5.08 -5.04
N GLY A 320 -10.08 4.02 -4.44
CA GLY A 320 -9.93 3.74 -3.01
C GLY A 320 -8.47 3.61 -2.56
N SER A 321 -7.56 3.22 -3.46
CA SER A 321 -6.11 3.11 -3.19
C SER A 321 -5.44 4.42 -2.78
N ILE A 322 -6.05 5.57 -3.08
CA ILE A 322 -5.54 6.90 -2.69
C ILE A 322 -6.58 7.71 -1.89
N GLY A 323 -7.63 7.05 -1.38
CA GLY A 323 -8.76 7.73 -0.74
C GLY A 323 -9.53 8.65 -1.70
N ALA A 324 -9.55 8.31 -2.98
CA ALA A 324 -10.32 9.02 -4.00
C ALA A 324 -11.73 8.45 -4.13
N TRP A 325 -12.60 9.30 -4.65
CA TRP A 325 -14.01 9.04 -4.92
C TRP A 325 -14.30 9.38 -6.39
N TYR A 326 -15.40 8.84 -6.90
CA TYR A 326 -16.00 9.26 -8.17
C TYR A 326 -17.50 9.46 -7.97
N SER A 327 -18.10 10.28 -8.82
CA SER A 327 -19.53 10.57 -8.82
C SER A 327 -19.94 10.94 -10.24
N PHE A 328 -21.24 11.17 -10.45
CA PHE A 328 -21.74 11.86 -11.63
C PHE A 328 -22.28 13.23 -11.24
N ASP A 329 -22.03 14.23 -12.09
CA ASP A 329 -22.64 15.55 -11.94
C ASP A 329 -24.10 15.55 -12.45
N SER A 330 -24.80 16.67 -12.28
CA SER A 330 -26.21 16.79 -12.71
C SER A 330 -26.40 16.65 -14.23
N ALA A 331 -25.33 16.75 -15.03
CA ALA A 331 -25.30 16.52 -16.46
C ALA A 331 -24.87 15.10 -16.84
N ALA A 332 -24.82 14.18 -15.87
CA ALA A 332 -24.37 12.80 -16.02
C ALA A 332 -22.92 12.65 -16.52
N LYS A 333 -22.05 13.61 -16.17
CA LYS A 333 -20.60 13.47 -16.42
C LYS A 333 -19.90 12.89 -15.22
N LEU A 334 -18.98 11.97 -15.48
CA LEU A 334 -18.14 11.36 -14.45
C LEU A 334 -17.12 12.38 -13.93
N ASN A 335 -17.20 12.66 -12.63
CA ASN A 335 -16.22 13.44 -11.89
C ASN A 335 -15.49 12.57 -10.86
N VAL A 336 -14.27 12.99 -10.50
CA VAL A 336 -13.41 12.30 -9.54
C VAL A 336 -12.82 13.31 -8.56
N GLY A 337 -12.40 12.86 -7.38
CA GLY A 337 -11.67 13.70 -6.45
C GLY A 337 -11.09 12.90 -5.31
N ARG A 338 -10.31 13.57 -4.45
CA ARG A 338 -9.74 12.94 -3.24
C ARG A 338 -10.37 13.55 -2.00
N LEU A 339 -10.64 12.73 -0.98
CA LEU A 339 -11.03 13.25 0.32
C LEU A 339 -9.80 13.71 1.09
N ASP A 340 -9.63 15.02 1.19
CA ASP A 340 -8.60 15.69 1.98
C ASP A 340 -9.21 16.50 3.13
N ALA A 341 -8.39 16.88 4.10
CA ALA A 341 -8.83 17.75 5.19
C ALA A 341 -9.36 19.09 4.64
N PRO A 342 -10.51 19.59 5.15
CA PRO A 342 -11.05 20.90 4.78
C PRO A 342 -9.99 22.01 4.87
N SER A 343 -9.71 22.64 3.74
CA SER A 343 -8.71 23.71 3.62
C SER A 343 -9.01 24.60 2.42
N GLY A 344 -8.27 25.70 2.29
CA GLY A 344 -8.38 26.64 1.19
C GLY A 344 -9.59 27.57 1.26
N THR A 345 -9.90 28.21 0.13
CA THR A 345 -11.03 29.14 0.02
C THR A 345 -12.34 28.36 -0.12
N PRO A 346 -13.36 28.63 0.71
CA PRO A 346 -14.65 27.95 0.62
C PRO A 346 -15.38 28.33 -0.68
N ALA A 347 -15.91 27.32 -1.37
CA ALA A 347 -16.76 27.46 -2.55
C ALA A 347 -18.21 27.87 -2.19
N MET A 348 -18.60 27.68 -0.91
CA MET A 348 -19.92 28.01 -0.40
C MET A 348 -19.82 28.46 1.07
N HIS A 349 -20.62 29.46 1.43
CA HIS A 349 -20.75 29.93 2.81
C HIS A 349 -22.20 29.72 3.26
N LEU A 350 -22.38 29.05 4.40
CA LEU A 350 -23.66 28.88 5.06
C LEU A 350 -23.62 29.58 6.40
N THR A 351 -24.59 30.46 6.64
CA THR A 351 -24.78 31.16 7.91
C THR A 351 -26.11 30.75 8.54
N SER A 352 -26.36 31.20 9.76
CA SER A 352 -27.66 30.96 10.42
C SER A 352 -28.86 31.53 9.66
N ALA A 353 -28.66 32.39 8.66
CA ALA A 353 -29.75 32.92 7.83
C ALA A 353 -30.30 31.89 6.83
N GLU A 354 -29.44 31.00 6.32
CA GLU A 354 -29.83 29.99 5.34
C GLU A 354 -30.25 28.66 6.00
N ILE A 355 -29.80 28.41 7.24
CA ILE A 355 -29.94 27.13 7.94
C ILE A 355 -31.32 27.03 8.65
N LEU A 356 -32.12 26.05 8.26
CA LEU A 356 -33.38 25.68 8.95
C LEU A 356 -33.11 24.74 10.12
N SER A 357 -32.28 23.71 9.91
CA SER A 357 -31.86 22.76 10.93
C SER A 357 -30.40 22.35 10.72
N LEU A 358 -29.71 22.00 11.81
CA LEU A 358 -28.35 21.49 11.78
C LEU A 358 -28.23 20.34 12.77
N GLU A 359 -27.84 19.18 12.26
CA GLU A 359 -27.62 17.97 13.05
C GLU A 359 -26.16 17.51 12.94
N ARG A 360 -25.59 17.11 14.07
CA ARG A 360 -24.27 16.47 14.14
C ARG A 360 -24.44 14.97 14.30
N GLN A 361 -23.92 14.21 13.36
CA GLN A 361 -23.92 12.76 13.42
C GLN A 361 -22.51 12.22 13.69
N ALA A 362 -22.45 11.05 14.32
CA ALA A 362 -21.20 10.29 14.40
C ALA A 362 -20.95 9.63 13.04
N THR A 363 -19.68 9.50 12.64
CA THR A 363 -19.37 8.75 11.43
C THR A 363 -19.62 7.25 11.66
N ASN A 364 -20.07 6.58 10.61
CA ASN A 364 -20.23 5.14 10.51
C ASN A 364 -18.95 4.45 10.00
N ASP A 365 -17.84 5.19 9.91
CA ASP A 365 -16.53 4.61 9.62
C ASP A 365 -16.13 3.57 10.68
N GLU A 366 -15.11 2.76 10.36
CA GLU A 366 -14.48 1.86 11.32
C GLU A 366 -14.18 2.57 12.65
N GLY A 367 -14.57 1.96 13.76
CA GLY A 367 -14.47 2.56 15.10
C GLY A 367 -15.50 3.65 15.41
N ARG A 368 -16.52 3.86 14.56
CA ARG A 368 -17.63 4.82 14.75
C ARG A 368 -17.19 6.24 15.11
N GLY A 369 -16.17 6.73 14.40
CA GLY A 369 -15.58 8.06 14.62
C GLY A 369 -14.51 8.14 15.72
N LEU A 370 -14.03 7.01 16.25
CA LEU A 370 -12.86 6.99 17.13
C LEU A 370 -11.59 7.45 16.37
N PRO A 371 -10.76 8.31 16.99
CA PRO A 371 -9.50 8.73 16.38
C PRO A 371 -8.54 7.55 16.15
N ALA A 372 -7.72 7.65 15.11
CA ALA A 372 -6.65 6.70 14.85
C ALA A 372 -5.34 7.17 15.50
N TYR A 373 -4.68 6.30 16.28
CA TYR A 373 -3.31 6.55 16.76
C TYR A 373 -2.25 5.92 15.85
N LYS A 374 -2.67 4.96 15.01
CA LYS A 374 -1.83 4.22 14.08
C LYS A 374 -2.58 3.98 12.78
N VAL A 375 -1.92 4.20 11.65
CA VAL A 375 -2.39 3.81 10.31
C VAL A 375 -1.34 2.91 9.69
N SER A 376 -1.79 1.76 9.16
CA SER A 376 -0.97 0.78 8.46
C SER A 376 -1.41 0.73 7.00
N VAL A 377 -0.52 1.05 6.06
CA VAL A 377 -0.80 1.01 4.62
C VAL A 377 -0.16 -0.22 4.01
N ASN A 378 -0.99 -1.12 3.51
CA ASN A 378 -0.56 -2.27 2.72
C ASN A 378 -0.42 -1.86 1.25
N TYR A 379 0.77 -2.00 0.70
CA TYR A 379 1.13 -1.63 -0.67
C TYR A 379 1.89 -2.77 -1.36
N LEU A 380 2.22 -2.57 -2.64
CA LEU A 380 2.96 -3.49 -3.50
C LEU A 380 2.33 -4.90 -3.48
N LYS A 381 1.09 -4.96 -3.96
CA LYS A 381 0.30 -6.18 -4.02
C LYS A 381 1.00 -7.22 -4.89
N ASN A 382 1.23 -8.38 -4.29
CA ASN A 382 1.65 -9.60 -4.93
C ASN A 382 0.38 -10.42 -5.26
N TYR A 383 0.07 -10.56 -6.54
CA TYR A 383 -1.20 -11.16 -6.99
C TYR A 383 -1.26 -12.68 -6.81
N THR A 384 -0.13 -13.35 -6.63
CA THR A 384 -0.07 -14.80 -6.42
C THR A 384 0.84 -15.13 -5.24
N VAL A 385 0.27 -15.27 -4.05
CA VAL A 385 1.06 -15.69 -2.89
C VAL A 385 1.56 -17.13 -3.07
N GLN A 386 2.87 -17.33 -3.02
CA GLN A 386 3.47 -18.65 -3.15
C GLN A 386 3.66 -19.29 -1.76
N GLN A 387 3.36 -20.59 -1.65
CA GLN A 387 3.57 -21.33 -0.41
C GLN A 387 5.05 -21.68 -0.22
N GLU A 388 5.51 -21.72 1.03
CA GLU A 388 6.92 -21.95 1.33
C GLU A 388 7.44 -23.29 0.79
N ASN A 389 6.60 -24.33 0.82
CA ASN A 389 6.91 -25.68 0.30
C ASN A 389 6.88 -25.78 -1.23
N SER A 390 6.34 -24.78 -1.95
CA SER A 390 6.23 -24.78 -3.41
C SER A 390 7.35 -24.00 -4.09
N LEU A 391 8.16 -23.26 -3.33
CA LEU A 391 9.30 -22.48 -3.83
C LEU A 391 10.52 -23.37 -4.14
N ALA A 392 11.27 -23.00 -5.18
CA ALA A 392 12.54 -23.65 -5.47
C ALA A 392 13.58 -23.43 -4.34
N GLY A 393 14.56 -24.34 -4.25
CA GLY A 393 15.65 -24.23 -3.26
C GLY A 393 16.50 -22.96 -3.44
N ARG A 394 16.71 -22.54 -4.70
CA ARG A 394 17.39 -21.30 -5.08
C ARG A 394 16.39 -20.38 -5.77
N LEU A 395 16.15 -19.20 -5.21
CA LEU A 395 15.29 -18.18 -5.79
C LEU A 395 16.15 -17.05 -6.35
N GLY A 396 15.87 -16.61 -7.57
CA GLY A 396 16.63 -15.58 -8.28
C GLY A 396 15.98 -14.20 -8.26
N TYR A 397 15.04 -13.96 -7.34
CA TYR A 397 14.15 -12.80 -7.37
C TYR A 397 14.88 -11.45 -7.41
N THR A 398 14.42 -10.57 -8.32
CA THR A 398 14.94 -9.23 -8.58
C THR A 398 13.78 -8.31 -9.01
N PRO A 399 13.16 -7.64 -8.05
CA PRO A 399 13.11 -6.20 -8.14
C PRO A 399 13.77 -5.62 -6.89
N GLU A 400 14.62 -4.63 -7.16
CA GLU A 400 15.28 -3.71 -6.24
C GLU A 400 15.04 -4.03 -4.76
N LEU A 401 15.82 -5.01 -4.28
CA LEU A 401 15.71 -5.51 -2.91
C LEU A 401 16.30 -4.55 -1.89
N TRP A 402 16.81 -3.40 -2.35
CA TRP A 402 17.47 -2.43 -1.51
C TRP A 402 16.66 -1.16 -1.40
N GLU A 403 16.26 -0.88 -0.17
CA GLU A 403 15.75 0.43 0.20
C GLU A 403 16.84 1.13 1.02
N THR A 404 17.21 2.34 0.62
CA THR A 404 18.11 3.18 1.42
C THR A 404 17.29 4.07 2.33
N HIS A 405 17.57 4.03 3.63
CA HIS A 405 16.83 4.78 4.63
C HIS A 405 17.77 5.57 5.51
N GLN A 406 17.27 6.71 6.01
CA GLN A 406 18.07 7.58 6.88
C GLN A 406 18.03 7.09 8.32
N LEU A 407 19.20 6.93 8.93
CA LEU A 407 19.38 6.80 10.36
C LEU A 407 19.42 8.20 10.99
N PRO A 408 19.09 8.34 12.30
CA PRO A 408 19.31 9.59 13.00
C PRO A 408 20.79 9.98 12.99
N SER A 409 21.07 11.28 12.89
CA SER A 409 22.44 11.80 12.79
C SER A 409 23.27 11.51 14.05
N VAL A 410 24.24 10.61 13.92
CA VAL A 410 25.25 10.29 14.95
C VAL A 410 26.60 10.00 14.29
N LEU A 411 27.68 9.99 15.08
CA LEU A 411 29.04 9.85 14.54
C LEU A 411 29.33 8.45 13.96
N TYR A 412 28.96 7.37 14.68
CA TYR A 412 29.20 5.97 14.28
C TYR A 412 28.17 5.02 14.91
N TRP A 413 27.67 4.03 14.16
CA TRP A 413 26.84 2.94 14.67
C TRP A 413 27.64 1.63 14.75
N ASN A 414 27.78 1.05 15.93
CA ASN A 414 28.66 -0.10 16.17
C ASN A 414 27.90 -1.41 16.39
N GLY A 415 26.73 -1.36 17.03
CA GLY A 415 25.99 -2.54 17.45
C GLY A 415 24.58 -2.55 16.87
N ALA A 416 24.09 -3.75 16.51
CA ALA A 416 22.74 -3.95 16.00
C ALA A 416 22.14 -5.25 16.53
N ALA A 417 20.86 -5.22 16.92
CA ALA A 417 20.09 -6.39 17.32
C ALA A 417 18.66 -6.30 16.82
N PHE A 418 18.02 -7.47 16.66
CA PHE A 418 16.59 -7.59 16.43
C PHE A 418 15.98 -8.45 17.53
N GLY A 419 14.91 -7.96 18.15
CA GLY A 419 14.24 -8.63 19.26
C GLY A 419 12.96 -7.91 19.63
N ASN A 420 12.00 -8.60 20.24
CA ASN A 420 10.68 -8.03 20.55
C ASN A 420 9.96 -7.38 19.33
N GLY A 421 10.26 -7.82 18.11
CA GLY A 421 9.73 -7.21 16.87
C GLY A 421 10.37 -5.89 16.47
N LEU A 422 11.46 -5.47 17.12
CA LEU A 422 12.11 -4.17 16.95
C LEU A 422 13.60 -4.35 16.59
N PHE A 423 14.05 -3.59 15.60
CA PHE A 423 15.47 -3.36 15.34
C PHE A 423 15.99 -2.28 16.28
N VAL A 424 17.15 -2.52 16.87
CA VAL A 424 17.83 -1.59 17.78
C VAL A 424 19.27 -1.46 17.36
N VAL A 425 19.74 -0.22 17.22
CA VAL A 425 21.15 0.10 16.93
C VAL A 425 21.72 1.02 18.00
N VAL A 426 23.01 0.82 18.31
CA VAL A 426 23.76 1.58 19.31
C VAL A 426 25.13 1.98 18.77
N GLY A 427 25.70 3.08 19.27
CA GLY A 427 26.89 3.68 18.68
C GLY A 427 27.64 4.68 19.56
N ASP A 428 28.45 5.52 18.91
CA ASP A 428 29.33 6.55 19.53
C ASP A 428 28.55 7.80 20.02
N SER A 429 27.36 7.60 20.59
CA SER A 429 26.50 8.68 21.08
C SER A 429 25.72 8.27 22.33
N SER A 430 25.10 9.25 22.99
CA SER A 430 24.07 9.03 24.01
C SER A 430 22.70 8.75 23.40
N SER A 431 22.66 8.15 22.20
CA SER A 431 21.43 7.80 21.49
C SER A 431 21.52 6.39 20.92
N ALA A 432 20.44 5.62 21.13
CA ALA A 432 20.11 4.44 20.34
C ALA A 432 19.19 4.88 19.19
N ALA A 433 19.06 4.07 18.14
CA ALA A 433 17.96 4.21 17.19
C ALA A 433 17.17 2.93 17.10
N ILE A 434 15.86 3.06 16.91
CA ILE A 434 14.93 1.94 16.82
C ILE A 434 14.11 1.99 15.55
N SER A 435 13.73 0.83 15.05
CA SER A 435 12.84 0.70 13.89
C SER A 435 12.03 -0.59 13.98
N ALA A 436 10.74 -0.53 13.65
CA ALA A 436 9.90 -1.73 13.57
C ALA A 436 10.04 -2.48 12.23
N ASP A 437 10.42 -1.78 11.16
CA ASP A 437 10.45 -2.28 9.79
C ASP A 437 11.85 -2.28 9.15
N GLY A 438 12.82 -1.67 9.82
CA GLY A 438 14.18 -1.45 9.32
C GLY A 438 14.30 -0.24 8.38
N ALA A 439 13.20 0.50 8.18
CA ALA A 439 13.07 1.61 7.26
C ALA A 439 12.91 2.94 7.99
N ALA A 440 11.90 3.06 8.85
CA ALA A 440 11.68 4.25 9.65
C ALA A 440 12.45 4.15 10.98
N TRP A 441 13.43 5.04 11.18
CA TRP A 441 14.28 5.05 12.38
C TRP A 441 14.01 6.24 13.29
N GLU A 442 13.87 5.96 14.58
CA GLU A 442 13.66 6.96 15.62
C GLU A 442 14.81 6.97 16.62
N ALA A 443 15.37 8.14 16.92
CA ALA A 443 16.37 8.30 17.96
C ALA A 443 15.76 8.17 19.36
N ARG A 444 16.41 7.42 20.24
CA ARG A 444 16.03 7.21 21.64
C ARG A 444 17.20 7.50 22.57
N PRO A 445 17.00 8.18 23.72
CA PRO A 445 18.07 8.44 24.66
C PRO A 445 18.70 7.15 25.18
N LEU A 446 20.03 7.11 25.18
CA LEU A 446 20.85 6.06 25.75
C LEU A 446 21.73 6.67 26.86
N PRO A 447 22.04 5.95 27.96
CA PRO A 447 22.91 6.48 29.00
C PRO A 447 24.26 6.95 28.44
N TYR A 448 24.77 8.04 29.01
CA TYR A 448 26.11 8.53 28.68
C TYR A 448 27.15 7.47 29.09
N THR A 449 28.16 7.30 28.24
CA THR A 449 29.37 6.53 28.52
C THR A 449 30.57 7.34 28.04
N GLU A 450 31.71 7.23 28.74
CA GLU A 450 32.98 7.84 28.31
C GLU A 450 33.58 7.13 27.09
N GLY A 451 33.17 5.88 26.85
CA GLY A 451 33.59 5.06 25.73
C GLY A 451 32.65 5.13 24.54
N ALA A 452 32.30 3.96 23.98
CA ALA A 452 31.25 3.86 22.97
C ALA A 452 30.47 2.55 23.11
N TRP A 453 29.16 2.61 22.86
CA TRP A 453 28.33 1.41 22.82
C TRP A 453 28.72 0.55 21.62
N MET A 454 29.21 -0.66 21.88
CA MET A 454 29.85 -1.52 20.88
C MET A 454 28.93 -2.65 20.41
N ALA A 455 28.16 -3.22 21.32
CA ALA A 455 27.28 -4.33 21.02
C ALA A 455 25.98 -4.23 21.80
N VAL A 456 24.92 -4.76 21.20
CA VAL A 456 23.60 -4.94 21.79
C VAL A 456 23.09 -6.33 21.44
N THR A 457 22.40 -6.99 22.37
CA THR A 457 21.68 -8.24 22.14
C THR A 457 20.28 -8.17 22.74
N TYR A 458 19.36 -8.99 22.24
CA TYR A 458 18.06 -9.22 22.87
C TYR A 458 18.00 -10.63 23.46
N GLY A 459 17.54 -10.74 24.69
CA GLY A 459 17.47 -12.00 25.43
C GLY A 459 16.75 -11.80 26.76
N ASN A 460 16.20 -12.87 27.35
CA ASN A 460 15.45 -12.78 28.62
C ASN A 460 14.41 -11.63 28.65
N ASN A 461 13.72 -11.40 27.54
CA ASN A 461 12.78 -10.29 27.32
C ASN A 461 13.38 -8.87 27.51
N GLN A 462 14.68 -8.69 27.30
CA GLN A 462 15.35 -7.41 27.45
C GLN A 462 16.50 -7.21 26.43
N PHE A 463 16.70 -5.97 25.99
CA PHE A 463 17.91 -5.54 25.31
C PHE A 463 19.02 -5.25 26.32
N VAL A 464 20.23 -5.70 26.01
CA VAL A 464 21.43 -5.49 26.81
C VAL A 464 22.53 -4.92 25.91
N ALA A 465 23.03 -3.74 26.25
CA ALA A 465 24.12 -3.07 25.55
C ALA A 465 25.38 -3.03 26.42
N VAL A 466 26.54 -3.17 25.77
CA VAL A 466 27.87 -3.09 26.40
C VAL A 466 28.76 -2.12 25.64
N SER A 467 29.71 -1.51 26.35
CA SER A 467 30.52 -0.42 25.81
C SER A 467 32.02 -0.69 25.87
N ARG A 468 32.77 -0.14 24.90
CA ARG A 468 34.24 -0.25 24.85
C ARG A 468 34.90 0.77 25.76
N LEU A 469 36.10 0.46 26.26
CA LEU A 469 36.96 1.35 27.06
C LEU A 469 36.30 1.88 28.33
N SER A 470 35.28 1.20 28.83
CA SER A 470 34.58 1.54 30.07
C SER A 470 34.05 0.25 30.72
N ASN A 471 33.36 0.40 31.85
CA ASN A 471 32.57 -0.66 32.47
C ASN A 471 31.06 -0.39 32.33
N ASP A 472 30.64 0.46 31.40
CA ASP A 472 29.22 0.80 31.26
C ASP A 472 28.44 -0.29 30.51
N ALA A 473 27.28 -0.65 31.07
CA ALA A 473 26.27 -1.46 30.42
C ALA A 473 24.93 -0.73 30.44
N ALA A 474 23.97 -1.14 29.61
CA ALA A 474 22.62 -0.61 29.67
C ALA A 474 21.60 -1.71 29.40
N THR A 475 20.42 -1.62 30.03
CA THR A 475 19.32 -2.54 29.76
C THR A 475 18.01 -1.84 29.44
N SER A 476 17.21 -2.42 28.54
CA SER A 476 15.93 -1.89 28.13
C SER A 476 14.93 -2.99 27.76
N PRO A 477 13.74 -3.06 28.36
CA PRO A 477 12.74 -4.08 28.00
C PRO A 477 12.09 -3.82 26.63
N ASP A 478 12.10 -2.56 26.17
CA ASP A 478 11.35 -2.09 24.99
C ASP A 478 12.25 -1.47 23.90
N GLY A 479 13.54 -1.29 24.15
CA GLY A 479 14.49 -0.61 23.26
C GLY A 479 14.35 0.92 23.27
N VAL A 480 13.35 1.46 23.98
CA VAL A 480 13.01 2.89 24.05
C VAL A 480 13.60 3.51 25.30
N THR A 481 13.36 2.90 26.46
CA THR A 481 13.80 3.41 27.76
C THR A 481 14.96 2.57 28.28
N TRP A 482 16.11 3.20 28.44
CA TRP A 482 17.35 2.53 28.85
C TRP A 482 17.72 2.85 30.29
N THR A 483 18.12 1.82 31.03
CA THR A 483 18.63 1.93 32.39
C THR A 483 20.13 1.66 32.41
N ALA A 484 20.91 2.58 32.99
CA ALA A 484 22.35 2.39 33.16
C ALA A 484 22.66 1.22 34.11
N ARG A 485 23.65 0.41 33.74
CA ARG A 485 24.20 -0.75 34.46
C ARG A 485 25.71 -0.70 34.43
N SER A 486 26.35 -1.61 35.16
CA SER A 486 27.81 -1.71 35.19
C SER A 486 28.25 -3.15 34.98
N LEU A 487 29.30 -3.29 34.19
CA LEU A 487 30.12 -4.49 34.06
C LEU A 487 31.13 -4.53 35.22
N PRO A 488 31.73 -5.70 35.50
CA PRO A 488 32.54 -5.85 36.69
C PRO A 488 33.89 -5.09 36.61
N ASP A 489 34.41 -4.85 35.40
CA ASP A 489 35.66 -4.11 35.18
C ASP A 489 35.62 -3.28 33.88
N THR A 490 36.52 -2.30 33.82
CA THR A 490 36.78 -1.48 32.63
C THR A 490 37.56 -2.27 31.60
N SER A 491 36.99 -2.45 30.41
CA SER A 491 37.64 -3.18 29.31
C SER A 491 37.10 -2.73 27.94
N THR A 492 37.67 -3.26 26.87
CA THR A 492 37.15 -3.10 25.51
C THR A 492 36.13 -4.19 25.20
N TRP A 493 34.93 -4.06 25.78
CA TRP A 493 33.82 -4.99 25.55
C TRP A 493 33.39 -4.94 24.08
N SER A 494 33.52 -6.08 23.39
CA SER A 494 33.41 -6.17 21.93
C SER A 494 32.08 -6.79 21.49
N SER A 495 31.54 -7.71 22.28
CA SER A 495 30.34 -8.46 21.89
C SER A 495 29.62 -9.03 23.11
N VAL A 496 28.30 -9.20 22.99
CA VAL A 496 27.45 -9.81 24.00
C VAL A 496 26.44 -10.73 23.32
N ALA A 497 26.21 -11.91 23.90
CA ALA A 497 25.24 -12.89 23.42
C ALA A 497 24.34 -13.37 24.55
N TYR A 498 23.12 -13.76 24.22
CA TYR A 498 22.20 -14.44 25.14
C TYR A 498 21.86 -15.84 24.65
N GLY A 499 21.92 -16.80 25.55
CA GLY A 499 21.64 -18.20 25.26
C GLY A 499 21.59 -19.03 26.53
N ASN A 500 20.84 -20.13 26.52
CA ASN A 500 20.75 -21.03 27.67
C ASN A 500 20.46 -20.32 29.02
N GLY A 501 19.66 -19.23 29.00
CA GLY A 501 19.34 -18.45 30.20
C GLY A 501 20.44 -17.50 30.70
N LEU A 502 21.51 -17.30 29.95
CA LEU A 502 22.68 -16.52 30.36
C LEU A 502 23.11 -15.52 29.30
N PHE A 503 23.39 -14.29 29.73
CA PHE A 503 24.15 -13.30 28.97
C PHE A 503 25.65 -13.55 29.15
N VAL A 504 26.39 -13.49 28.05
CA VAL A 504 27.85 -13.62 28.04
C VAL A 504 28.42 -12.47 27.23
N ALA A 505 29.23 -11.62 27.87
CA ALA A 505 29.95 -10.53 27.25
C ALA A 505 31.44 -10.86 27.16
N VAL A 506 32.05 -10.65 26.00
CA VAL A 506 33.47 -10.85 25.75
C VAL A 506 34.15 -9.52 25.45
N CYS A 507 35.47 -9.46 25.64
CA CYS A 507 36.26 -8.27 25.37
C CYS A 507 37.50 -8.61 24.54
N ASN A 508 37.96 -7.65 23.73
CA ASN A 508 39.13 -7.85 22.88
C ASN A 508 40.45 -7.39 23.53
N GLY A 509 40.40 -6.81 24.74
CA GLY A 509 41.55 -6.35 25.52
C GLY A 509 42.24 -5.08 25.03
N GLY A 510 41.85 -4.51 23.89
CA GLY A 510 42.52 -3.33 23.31
C GLY A 510 43.92 -3.67 22.77
N GLU A 511 44.94 -2.93 23.22
CA GLU A 511 46.33 -3.16 22.79
C GLU A 511 46.88 -4.49 23.34
N ASP A 512 46.43 -4.92 24.53
CA ASP A 512 46.89 -6.14 25.17
C ASP A 512 45.79 -7.22 25.17
N PRO A 513 46.05 -8.46 24.70
CA PRO A 513 45.06 -9.54 24.76
C PRO A 513 44.69 -9.85 26.22
N THR A 514 43.46 -10.33 26.44
CA THR A 514 42.97 -10.64 27.79
C THR A 514 42.18 -11.94 27.80
N SER A 515 42.13 -12.61 28.94
CA SER A 515 41.23 -13.74 29.16
C SER A 515 39.87 -13.31 29.72
N TYR A 516 39.68 -12.01 29.96
CA TYR A 516 38.54 -11.50 30.70
C TYR A 516 37.21 -11.60 29.93
N TYR A 517 36.15 -12.05 30.61
CA TYR A 517 34.78 -12.00 30.11
C TYR A 517 33.80 -11.90 31.30
N ALA A 518 32.53 -11.59 31.04
CA ALA A 518 31.53 -11.54 32.10
C ALA A 518 30.25 -12.28 31.72
N THR A 519 29.56 -12.77 32.74
CA THR A 519 28.26 -13.43 32.58
C THR A 519 27.19 -12.81 33.47
N SER A 520 25.95 -12.82 33.01
CA SER A 520 24.81 -12.36 33.80
C SER A 520 23.55 -13.16 33.48
N PRO A 521 22.75 -13.59 34.47
CA PRO A 521 21.46 -14.22 34.20
C PRO A 521 20.37 -13.20 33.80
N ASP A 522 20.54 -11.91 34.14
CA ASP A 522 19.52 -10.88 34.02
C ASP A 522 19.96 -9.63 33.23
N GLY A 523 21.23 -9.55 32.82
CA GLY A 523 21.81 -8.38 32.15
C GLY A 523 22.09 -7.21 33.09
N VAL A 524 21.79 -7.37 34.39
CA VAL A 524 21.91 -6.34 35.43
C VAL A 524 23.11 -6.64 36.33
N THR A 525 23.18 -7.85 36.87
CA THR A 525 24.26 -8.27 37.77
C THR A 525 25.26 -9.11 37.00
N TRP A 526 26.47 -8.59 36.84
CA TRP A 526 27.52 -9.25 36.07
C TRP A 526 28.57 -9.91 36.97
N THR A 527 28.99 -11.10 36.60
CA THR A 527 30.06 -11.86 37.26
C THR A 527 31.28 -11.91 36.34
N ALA A 528 32.43 -11.43 36.82
CA ALA A 528 33.71 -11.55 36.15
C ALA A 528 34.17 -13.01 36.03
N ARG A 529 34.74 -13.37 34.88
CA ARG A 529 35.27 -14.71 34.58
C ARG A 529 36.52 -14.63 33.71
N SER A 530 37.21 -15.77 33.57
CA SER A 530 38.41 -15.90 32.75
C SER A 530 38.30 -17.06 31.75
N MET A 531 38.58 -16.77 30.49
CA MET A 531 38.73 -17.74 29.40
C MET A 531 39.97 -18.61 29.61
N PRO A 532 40.07 -19.79 28.97
CA PRO A 532 41.24 -20.67 29.08
C PRO A 532 42.55 -20.04 28.58
N SER A 533 42.49 -19.12 27.61
CA SER A 533 43.66 -18.38 27.11
C SER A 533 43.37 -16.89 26.90
N GLU A 534 44.44 -16.08 26.95
CA GLU A 534 44.40 -14.64 26.67
C GLU A 534 44.36 -14.39 25.17
N ARG A 535 43.28 -13.75 24.69
CA ARG A 535 43.05 -13.50 23.26
C ARG A 535 42.28 -12.22 23.05
N ARG A 536 42.26 -11.76 21.79
CA ARG A 536 41.39 -10.67 21.35
C ARG A 536 40.07 -11.23 20.85
N TRP A 537 39.13 -11.49 21.76
CA TRP A 537 37.79 -11.96 21.42
C TRP A 537 36.97 -10.83 20.79
N VAL A 538 36.51 -11.02 19.57
CA VAL A 538 35.85 -9.98 18.76
C VAL A 538 34.34 -10.17 18.71
N SER A 539 33.87 -11.41 18.55
CA SER A 539 32.45 -11.73 18.42
C SER A 539 32.11 -12.97 19.23
N ILE A 540 30.94 -12.95 19.88
CA ILE A 540 30.33 -14.11 20.52
C ILE A 540 28.88 -14.20 20.07
N LYS A 541 28.41 -15.41 19.74
CA LYS A 541 26.99 -15.68 19.49
C LYS A 541 26.57 -17.01 20.12
N TYR A 542 25.29 -17.12 20.47
CA TYR A 542 24.69 -18.40 20.87
C TYR A 542 24.01 -19.03 19.66
N LEU A 543 24.58 -20.11 19.16
CA LEU A 543 24.26 -20.73 17.87
C LEU A 543 24.10 -22.23 18.06
N ASN A 544 22.91 -22.75 17.73
CA ASN A 544 22.61 -24.20 17.77
C ASN A 544 23.00 -24.87 19.10
N GLY A 545 22.64 -24.23 20.21
CA GLY A 545 22.89 -24.75 21.55
C GLY A 545 24.27 -24.44 22.14
N LEU A 546 25.11 -23.67 21.45
CA LEU A 546 26.47 -23.36 21.88
C LEU A 546 26.76 -21.86 21.82
N PHE A 547 27.38 -21.33 22.87
CA PHE A 547 28.16 -20.10 22.77
C PHE A 547 29.42 -20.38 21.96
N LEU A 548 29.66 -19.56 20.94
CA LEU A 548 30.85 -19.64 20.10
C LEU A 548 31.49 -18.26 20.04
N ALA A 549 32.70 -18.15 20.58
CA ALA A 549 33.51 -16.94 20.58
C ALA A 549 34.63 -17.05 19.54
N VAL A 550 34.80 -16.00 18.74
CA VAL A 550 35.83 -15.87 17.70
C VAL A 550 36.64 -14.60 17.90
N GLY A 551 37.84 -14.57 17.34
CA GLY A 551 38.73 -13.43 17.45
C GLY A 551 40.00 -13.60 16.62
N MET A 552 41.00 -12.76 16.91
CA MET A 552 42.29 -12.84 16.23
C MET A 552 43.05 -14.12 16.61
N GLY A 553 43.58 -14.83 15.62
CA GLY A 553 44.38 -16.03 15.82
C GLY A 553 43.86 -17.23 15.05
N ASN A 554 44.28 -18.41 15.50
CA ASN A 554 43.84 -19.71 14.99
C ASN A 554 43.03 -20.49 16.04
N VAL A 555 42.42 -19.84 17.02
CA VAL A 555 41.66 -20.52 18.08
C VAL A 555 40.30 -19.85 18.25
N ILE A 556 39.28 -20.68 18.35
CA ILE A 556 37.93 -20.29 18.76
C ILE A 556 37.60 -20.98 20.10
N ALA A 557 36.62 -20.46 20.82
CA ALA A 557 36.14 -21.09 22.04
C ALA A 557 34.65 -21.42 21.93
N THR A 558 34.27 -22.61 22.40
CA THR A 558 32.88 -23.07 22.43
C THR A 558 32.45 -23.42 23.85
N SER A 559 31.20 -23.15 24.21
CA SER A 559 30.63 -23.49 25.52
C SER A 559 29.12 -23.73 25.42
N ALA A 560 28.60 -24.80 26.05
CA ALA A 560 27.17 -25.06 26.13
C ALA A 560 26.48 -24.25 27.26
N ASP A 561 27.23 -23.90 28.31
CA ASP A 561 26.70 -23.26 29.52
C ASP A 561 27.16 -21.80 29.70
N GLY A 562 28.06 -21.32 28.85
CA GLY A 562 28.63 -19.97 28.88
C GLY A 562 29.68 -19.75 29.97
N THR A 563 30.08 -20.80 30.69
CA THR A 563 31.01 -20.74 31.83
C THR A 563 32.19 -21.71 31.71
N SER A 564 31.95 -22.85 31.07
CA SER A 564 32.92 -23.92 30.81
C SER A 564 33.29 -23.90 29.33
N TRP A 565 34.51 -23.50 29.01
CA TRP A 565 34.95 -23.26 27.63
C TRP A 565 35.90 -24.35 27.14
N THR A 566 35.68 -24.79 25.90
CA THR A 566 36.58 -25.67 25.15
C THR A 566 37.18 -24.90 23.99
N GLU A 567 38.49 -24.93 23.85
CA GLU A 567 39.20 -24.28 22.74
C GLU A 567 39.34 -25.24 21.55
N VAL A 568 39.04 -24.73 20.36
CA VAL A 568 39.20 -25.45 19.09
C VAL A 568 40.25 -24.71 18.26
N THR A 569 41.30 -25.42 17.85
CA THR A 569 42.36 -24.88 17.01
C THR A 569 42.00 -25.03 15.53
N LEU A 570 41.93 -23.91 14.83
CA LEU A 570 41.72 -23.81 13.38
C LEU A 570 43.03 -24.06 12.62
N THR A 571 42.90 -24.43 11.35
CA THR A 571 44.03 -24.76 10.47
C THR A 571 44.86 -23.54 10.05
N GLU A 572 44.33 -22.33 10.18
CA GLU A 572 45.01 -21.09 9.80
C GLU A 572 44.85 -19.98 10.85
N ASN A 573 45.87 -19.12 10.95
CA ASN A 573 45.89 -17.93 11.80
C ASN A 573 45.40 -16.72 11.02
N ARG A 574 44.22 -16.20 11.38
CA ARG A 574 43.51 -15.14 10.66
C ARG A 574 42.79 -14.19 11.62
N SER A 575 42.24 -13.10 11.08
CA SER A 575 41.44 -12.14 11.83
C SER A 575 39.95 -12.46 11.67
N TRP A 576 39.45 -13.37 12.51
CA TRP A 576 38.03 -13.74 12.51
C TRP A 576 37.20 -12.66 13.19
N VAL A 577 36.18 -12.15 12.50
CA VAL A 577 35.42 -10.97 12.94
C VAL A 577 33.98 -11.27 13.32
N ASP A 578 33.37 -12.31 12.74
CA ASP A 578 31.99 -12.66 13.04
C ASP A 578 31.68 -14.13 12.75
N VAL A 579 30.56 -14.63 13.28
CA VAL A 579 30.13 -16.02 13.15
C VAL A 579 28.62 -16.12 12.96
N ALA A 580 28.14 -17.02 12.11
CA ALA A 580 26.72 -17.30 11.94
C ALA A 580 26.46 -18.81 11.87
N TYR A 581 25.21 -19.22 12.17
CA TYR A 581 24.75 -20.59 11.98
C TYR A 581 23.39 -20.60 11.32
N GLY A 582 23.22 -21.47 10.33
CA GLY A 582 21.98 -21.64 9.61
C GLY A 582 22.06 -22.80 8.63
N ASN A 583 20.90 -23.38 8.30
CA ASN A 583 20.80 -24.53 7.40
C ASN A 583 21.83 -25.65 7.70
N GLY A 584 22.09 -25.90 8.98
CA GLY A 584 23.01 -26.95 9.45
C GLY A 584 24.50 -26.61 9.36
N THR A 585 24.88 -25.38 9.02
CA THR A 585 26.28 -24.99 8.81
C THR A 585 26.65 -23.77 9.67
N TYR A 586 27.77 -23.87 10.38
CA TYR A 586 28.47 -22.74 11.00
C TYR A 586 29.38 -22.08 9.98
N VAL A 587 29.40 -20.75 9.96
CA VAL A 587 30.27 -19.93 9.11
C VAL A 587 31.00 -18.92 9.99
N ILE A 588 32.33 -18.95 10.01
CA ILE A 588 33.17 -17.91 10.61
C ILE A 588 33.76 -17.07 9.50
N LEU A 589 33.63 -15.74 9.60
CA LEU A 589 34.03 -14.77 8.60
C LEU A 589 35.35 -14.09 8.97
N GLU A 590 36.24 -13.93 7.99
CA GLU A 590 37.49 -13.16 8.12
C GLU A 590 37.30 -11.69 7.73
N GLY A 591 37.91 -10.79 8.51
CA GLY A 591 37.91 -9.35 8.33
C GLY A 591 38.99 -8.77 7.40
N ALA A 592 39.56 -9.55 6.50
CA ALA A 592 40.70 -9.17 5.66
C ALA A 592 40.49 -9.50 4.18
N ALA A 593 41.33 -8.95 3.31
CA ALA A 593 41.31 -9.21 1.86
C ALA A 593 42.56 -9.99 1.42
N PRO A 594 42.45 -11.07 0.61
CA PRO A 594 41.21 -11.69 0.15
C PRO A 594 40.47 -12.41 1.28
N GLY A 595 39.15 -12.24 1.34
CA GLY A 595 38.33 -12.81 2.41
C GLY A 595 38.28 -14.34 2.39
N LYS A 596 38.43 -14.94 3.56
CA LYS A 596 38.15 -16.36 3.80
C LYS A 596 36.96 -16.56 4.73
N ILE A 597 36.46 -17.79 4.75
CA ILE A 597 35.56 -18.30 5.78
C ILE A 597 36.06 -19.66 6.28
N MET A 598 35.68 -20.01 7.50
CA MET A 598 35.67 -21.41 7.96
C MET A 598 34.23 -21.91 8.02
N THR A 599 33.99 -23.12 7.51
CA THR A 599 32.69 -23.80 7.61
C THR A 599 32.79 -25.06 8.46
N SER A 600 31.76 -25.33 9.26
CA SER A 600 31.65 -26.56 10.05
C SER A 600 30.18 -26.97 10.20
N VAL A 601 29.92 -28.27 10.39
CA VAL A 601 28.58 -28.79 10.73
C VAL A 601 28.44 -29.15 12.20
N ASP A 602 29.56 -29.20 12.95
CA ASP A 602 29.64 -29.71 14.33
C ASP A 602 30.38 -28.77 15.28
N ALA A 603 30.83 -27.60 14.80
CA ALA A 603 31.66 -26.63 15.51
C ALA A 603 33.01 -27.14 16.04
N ALA A 604 33.41 -28.38 15.70
CA ALA A 604 34.67 -29.00 16.11
C ALA A 604 35.62 -29.18 14.92
N ASN A 605 35.09 -29.60 13.77
CA ASN A 605 35.83 -29.83 12.54
C ASN A 605 35.56 -28.71 11.54
N TRP A 606 36.60 -27.96 11.18
CA TRP A 606 36.47 -26.75 10.37
C TRP A 606 37.20 -26.87 9.05
N THR A 607 36.54 -26.43 7.97
CA THR A 607 37.11 -26.40 6.61
C THR A 607 37.26 -24.97 6.15
N LEU A 608 38.46 -24.59 5.68
CA LEU A 608 38.74 -23.28 5.09
C LEU A 608 38.15 -23.18 3.68
N ARG A 609 37.49 -22.05 3.38
CA ARG A 609 36.96 -21.75 2.05
C ARG A 609 37.18 -20.28 1.68
N ASP A 610 37.04 -20.01 0.39
CA ASP A 610 37.16 -18.67 -0.18
C ASP A 610 35.83 -17.94 -0.19
N MET A 611 35.86 -16.64 0.13
CA MET A 611 34.76 -15.74 -0.20
C MET A 611 34.94 -15.17 -1.62
N PRO A 612 33.85 -14.71 -2.24
CA PRO A 612 33.93 -13.96 -3.49
C PRO A 612 34.89 -12.75 -3.36
N PRO A 613 35.70 -12.46 -4.39
CA PRO A 613 36.70 -11.41 -4.33
C PRO A 613 36.04 -10.03 -4.24
N LEU A 614 36.58 -9.15 -3.39
CA LEU A 614 36.15 -7.76 -3.26
C LEU A 614 37.07 -6.82 -4.07
N PRO A 615 36.55 -5.73 -4.64
CA PRO A 615 37.36 -4.72 -5.32
C PRO A 615 38.14 -3.87 -4.33
N GLY A 616 39.32 -3.39 -4.75
CA GLY A 616 40.11 -2.42 -3.98
C GLY A 616 40.54 -2.92 -2.60
N SER A 617 40.40 -2.07 -1.59
CA SER A 617 40.75 -2.34 -0.19
C SER A 617 39.57 -2.84 0.66
N GLY A 618 38.50 -3.37 0.03
CA GLY A 618 37.30 -3.80 0.75
C GLY A 618 37.54 -5.03 1.62
N ALA A 619 36.87 -5.10 2.77
CA ALA A 619 36.95 -6.23 3.70
C ALA A 619 35.56 -6.67 4.16
N TRP A 620 35.32 -7.98 4.25
CA TRP A 620 34.09 -8.50 4.87
C TRP A 620 34.07 -8.16 6.36
N SER A 621 32.91 -7.81 6.92
CA SER A 621 32.82 -7.22 8.26
C SER A 621 31.83 -7.89 9.20
N ALA A 622 30.74 -8.43 8.66
CA ALA A 622 29.71 -9.09 9.44
C ALA A 622 28.99 -10.15 8.61
N VAL A 623 28.53 -11.20 9.28
CA VAL A 623 27.70 -12.25 8.70
C VAL A 623 26.54 -12.57 9.62
N THR A 624 25.35 -12.74 9.06
CA THR A 624 24.18 -13.20 9.80
C THR A 624 23.41 -14.23 9.01
N PHE A 625 22.61 -15.03 9.71
CA PHE A 625 21.67 -15.96 9.10
C PHE A 625 20.25 -15.55 9.49
N GLY A 626 19.37 -15.49 8.50
CA GLY A 626 17.96 -15.23 8.69
C GLY A 626 17.20 -15.40 7.39
N ASN A 627 15.89 -15.56 7.48
CA ASN A 627 15.04 -15.71 6.28
C ASN A 627 15.46 -16.88 5.37
N GLY A 628 16.12 -17.90 5.92
CA GLY A 628 16.59 -19.09 5.19
C GLY A 628 17.90 -18.90 4.41
N GLU A 629 18.59 -17.76 4.55
CA GLU A 629 19.82 -17.45 3.83
C GLU A 629 20.86 -16.78 4.76
N PHE A 630 22.13 -16.95 4.45
CA PHE A 630 23.23 -16.16 5.00
C PHE A 630 23.37 -14.85 4.23
N ALA A 631 23.69 -13.77 4.94
CA ALA A 631 24.07 -12.49 4.36
C ALA A 631 25.39 -12.03 4.98
N ALA A 632 26.37 -11.71 4.13
CA ALA A 632 27.64 -11.13 4.52
C ALA A 632 27.81 -9.76 3.86
N VAL A 633 28.34 -8.79 4.60
CA VAL A 633 28.52 -7.41 4.13
C VAL A 633 29.98 -7.01 4.23
N ALA A 634 30.38 -6.04 3.39
CA ALA A 634 31.77 -5.61 3.27
C ALA A 634 31.90 -4.10 3.36
N THR A 635 33.00 -3.65 4.00
CA THR A 635 33.35 -2.25 4.13
C THR A 635 33.96 -1.69 2.85
N ASN A 636 33.70 -0.42 2.58
CA ASN A 636 34.22 0.35 1.46
C ASN A 636 33.95 -0.32 0.08
N THR A 637 32.81 -0.98 -0.07
CA THR A 637 32.41 -1.60 -1.33
C THR A 637 30.94 -1.37 -1.63
N THR A 638 30.58 -1.60 -2.89
CA THR A 638 29.19 -1.75 -3.33
C THR A 638 28.71 -3.21 -3.26
N ILE A 639 29.32 -4.06 -2.43
CA ILE A 639 29.11 -5.52 -2.49
C ILE A 639 28.64 -6.07 -1.14
N MET A 640 27.54 -6.82 -1.17
CA MET A 640 27.23 -7.85 -0.18
C MET A 640 27.31 -9.23 -0.85
N ALA A 641 27.32 -10.30 -0.07
CA ALA A 641 27.13 -11.65 -0.59
C ALA A 641 26.04 -12.39 0.18
N THR A 642 25.31 -13.25 -0.54
CA THR A 642 24.30 -14.13 0.07
C THR A 642 24.56 -15.58 -0.26
N SER A 643 24.14 -16.49 0.62
CA SER A 643 24.35 -17.92 0.46
C SER A 643 23.28 -18.74 1.19
N VAL A 644 22.73 -19.78 0.56
CA VAL A 644 21.76 -20.67 1.22
C VAL A 644 22.45 -21.80 2.01
N ASP A 645 23.69 -22.12 1.69
CA ASP A 645 24.44 -23.25 2.27
C ASP A 645 25.65 -22.82 3.12
N GLY A 646 25.97 -21.53 3.14
CA GLY A 646 27.16 -20.98 3.81
C GLY A 646 28.47 -21.29 3.10
N ILE A 647 28.42 -21.96 1.93
CA ILE A 647 29.58 -22.46 1.17
C ILE A 647 29.67 -21.74 -0.17
N THR A 648 28.57 -21.67 -0.89
CA THR A 648 28.47 -21.07 -2.23
C THR A 648 27.86 -19.69 -2.10
N TRP A 649 28.64 -18.66 -2.36
CA TRP A 649 28.25 -17.26 -2.17
C TRP A 649 27.99 -16.55 -3.48
N THR A 650 26.90 -15.79 -3.55
CA THR A 650 26.53 -14.95 -4.70
C THR A 650 26.67 -13.49 -4.31
N GLN A 651 27.48 -12.72 -5.05
CA GLN A 651 27.60 -11.28 -4.83
C GLN A 651 26.31 -10.55 -5.26
N LYS A 652 25.93 -9.53 -4.48
CA LYS A 652 24.83 -8.61 -4.75
C LYS A 652 25.36 -7.19 -4.61
N ALA A 653 24.93 -6.30 -5.50
CA ALA A 653 25.29 -4.89 -5.42
C ALA A 653 24.49 -4.19 -4.33
N THR A 654 25.13 -3.46 -3.41
CA THR A 654 24.49 -2.52 -2.48
C THR A 654 24.18 -1.20 -3.19
N PRO A 655 23.27 -0.34 -2.68
CA PRO A 655 22.87 0.91 -3.34
C PRO A 655 24.01 1.89 -3.59
N SER A 656 25.00 1.89 -2.71
CA SER A 656 26.18 2.75 -2.79
C SER A 656 27.38 2.08 -2.13
N ALA A 657 28.57 2.61 -2.42
CA ALA A 657 29.78 2.22 -1.72
C ALA A 657 29.74 2.79 -0.31
N ASN A 658 29.82 1.94 0.71
CA ASN A 658 29.80 2.39 2.10
C ASN A 658 30.61 1.44 3.00
N TYR A 659 30.91 1.87 4.22
CA TYR A 659 31.57 1.06 5.25
C TYR A 659 30.55 0.20 6.00
N TRP A 660 29.88 -0.71 5.29
CA TRP A 660 28.90 -1.62 5.87
C TRP A 660 29.57 -2.51 6.92
N ALA A 661 29.20 -2.38 8.19
CA ALA A 661 29.91 -2.98 9.33
C ALA A 661 29.06 -3.94 10.17
N LYS A 662 27.73 -3.81 10.08
CA LYS A 662 26.79 -4.71 10.76
C LYS A 662 25.68 -5.10 9.82
N VAL A 663 25.24 -6.35 9.97
CA VAL A 663 24.05 -6.89 9.31
C VAL A 663 23.21 -7.63 10.34
N VAL A 664 21.92 -7.33 10.39
CA VAL A 664 20.96 -7.98 11.29
C VAL A 664 19.75 -8.45 10.51
N ALA A 665 19.30 -9.68 10.79
CA ALA A 665 18.11 -10.23 10.18
C ALA A 665 16.90 -10.03 11.11
N GLY A 666 15.79 -9.57 10.55
CA GLY A 666 14.54 -9.38 11.28
C GLY A 666 13.41 -9.07 10.31
N ASN A 667 12.17 -9.40 10.69
CA ASN A 667 10.96 -9.08 9.90
C ASN A 667 11.05 -9.39 8.39
N GLY A 668 11.82 -10.42 8.00
CA GLY A 668 11.97 -10.84 6.61
C GLY A 668 13.03 -10.13 5.78
N ALA A 669 13.81 -9.25 6.41
CA ALA A 669 14.85 -8.46 5.77
C ALA A 669 16.19 -8.63 6.48
N PHE A 670 17.26 -8.20 5.81
CA PHE A 670 18.57 -7.93 6.38
C PHE A 670 18.76 -6.42 6.41
N VAL A 671 18.87 -5.83 7.60
CA VAL A 671 19.24 -4.42 7.77
C VAL A 671 20.77 -4.36 7.81
N VAL A 672 21.35 -3.53 6.96
CA VAL A 672 22.79 -3.28 6.90
C VAL A 672 23.09 -1.86 7.36
N ILE A 673 24.05 -1.73 8.27
CA ILE A 673 24.37 -0.48 8.97
C ILE A 673 25.85 -0.15 8.75
N PRO A 674 26.18 1.12 8.42
CA PRO A 674 27.55 1.56 8.21
C PRO A 674 28.25 1.95 9.53
N ASP A 675 29.57 1.81 9.56
CA ASP A 675 30.49 2.29 10.61
C ASP A 675 31.28 3.52 10.12
N VAL A 676 30.58 4.50 9.59
CA VAL A 676 31.14 5.83 9.27
C VAL A 676 30.05 6.87 9.50
N ASN A 677 30.41 8.16 9.44
CA ASN A 677 29.48 9.29 9.43
C ASN A 677 28.63 9.29 8.13
N SER A 678 27.80 8.26 8.00
CA SER A 678 26.83 8.02 6.96
C SER A 678 25.54 7.66 7.66
N ASP A 679 24.59 8.57 7.61
CA ASP A 679 23.25 8.37 8.15
C ASP A 679 22.42 7.44 7.26
N VAL A 680 23.02 6.47 6.55
CA VAL A 680 22.34 5.64 5.56
C VAL A 680 22.40 4.18 5.96
N CYS A 681 21.27 3.60 6.35
CA CYS A 681 21.13 2.14 6.38
C CYS A 681 20.58 1.64 5.05
N ALA A 682 20.82 0.37 4.76
CA ALA A 682 20.28 -0.30 3.58
C ALA A 682 19.55 -1.58 4.00
N LEU A 683 18.32 -1.74 3.52
CA LEU A 683 17.47 -2.87 3.84
C LEU A 683 17.45 -3.84 2.65
N TYR A 684 17.93 -5.07 2.83
CA TYR A 684 17.88 -6.14 1.83
C TYR A 684 16.75 -7.12 2.14
N ARG A 685 15.65 -7.08 1.39
CA ARG A 685 14.54 -8.05 1.55
C ARG A 685 14.81 -9.32 0.74
N THR A 686 14.42 -10.50 1.22
CA THR A 686 14.66 -11.74 0.45
C THR A 686 13.58 -12.00 -0.59
N ALA A 687 13.95 -12.72 -1.65
CA ALA A 687 13.05 -13.33 -2.62
C ALA A 687 11.87 -14.07 -1.95
N ARG A 688 12.20 -14.89 -0.95
CA ARG A 688 11.24 -15.71 -0.19
C ARG A 688 10.23 -14.84 0.53
N TYR A 689 10.70 -13.81 1.24
CA TYR A 689 9.83 -12.88 1.94
C TYR A 689 8.84 -12.20 1.00
N TRP A 690 9.30 -11.84 -0.20
CA TRP A 690 8.43 -11.22 -1.18
C TRP A 690 7.37 -12.19 -1.71
N LEU A 691 7.76 -13.40 -2.09
CA LEU A 691 6.83 -14.36 -2.71
C LEU A 691 5.77 -14.91 -1.74
N THR A 692 6.06 -14.97 -0.44
CA THR A 692 5.15 -15.51 0.58
C THR A 692 4.18 -14.48 1.19
N ARG A 693 4.28 -13.20 0.80
CA ARG A 693 3.40 -12.15 1.31
C ARG A 693 2.63 -11.47 0.18
N GLU A 694 1.34 -11.24 0.45
CA GLU A 694 0.46 -10.50 -0.46
C GLU A 694 0.82 -9.01 -0.48
N TYR A 695 1.09 -8.38 0.67
CA TYR A 695 1.39 -6.96 0.76
C TYR A 695 2.63 -6.65 1.60
N ARG A 696 3.13 -5.43 1.42
CA ARG A 696 4.21 -4.78 2.19
C ARG A 696 3.51 -3.72 3.01
N THR A 697 4.00 -3.40 4.20
CA THR A 697 3.28 -2.51 5.11
C THR A 697 4.17 -1.35 5.52
N GLU A 698 3.72 -0.13 5.25
CA GLU A 698 4.26 1.08 5.85
C GLU A 698 3.35 1.56 6.99
N LEU A 699 3.92 2.26 7.96
CA LEU A 699 3.23 2.65 9.19
C LEU A 699 3.39 4.14 9.48
N ALA A 700 2.32 4.75 10.00
CA ALA A 700 2.35 6.05 10.64
C ALA A 700 1.75 5.93 12.05
N ILE A 701 2.45 6.45 13.07
CA ILE A 701 2.06 6.34 14.48
C ILE A 701 2.15 7.70 15.16
N ASP A 702 1.14 8.06 15.93
CA ASP A 702 1.15 9.19 16.87
C ASP A 702 0.60 8.73 18.23
N LEU A 703 1.52 8.40 19.15
CA LEU A 703 1.15 7.90 20.47
C LEU A 703 0.52 8.99 21.37
N SER A 704 0.64 10.28 21.03
CA SER A 704 0.01 11.36 21.81
C SER A 704 -1.52 11.30 21.73
N VAL A 705 -2.07 10.68 20.68
CA VAL A 705 -3.51 10.45 20.51
C VAL A 705 -4.06 9.58 21.63
N LEU A 706 -3.29 8.59 22.10
CA LEU A 706 -3.70 7.69 23.19
C LEU A 706 -3.79 8.42 24.54
N THR A 707 -3.00 9.48 24.74
CA THR A 707 -3.07 10.32 25.94
C THR A 707 -4.42 11.04 26.04
N LYS A 708 -4.97 11.50 24.91
CA LYS A 708 -6.27 12.19 24.84
C LYS A 708 -7.44 11.23 24.68
N ASN A 709 -7.24 10.13 23.96
CA ASN A 709 -8.26 9.14 23.61
C ASN A 709 -7.71 7.73 23.89
N PRO A 710 -7.89 7.19 25.12
CA PRO A 710 -7.30 5.90 25.50
C PRO A 710 -7.75 4.70 24.66
N HIS A 711 -8.91 4.82 24.00
CA HIS A 711 -9.49 3.81 23.12
C HIS A 711 -9.34 4.17 21.62
N ALA A 712 -8.35 5.00 21.27
CA ALA A 712 -8.03 5.25 19.86
C ALA A 712 -7.70 3.94 19.14
N ILE A 713 -8.06 3.86 17.86
CA ILE A 713 -7.96 2.63 17.08
C ILE A 713 -6.69 2.62 16.21
N ALA A 714 -6.26 1.42 15.82
CA ALA A 714 -5.30 1.23 14.73
C ALA A 714 -6.08 0.92 13.45
N ARG A 715 -5.83 1.66 12.38
CA ARG A 715 -6.45 1.46 11.06
C ARG A 715 -5.51 0.72 10.12
N THR A 716 -6.08 -0.13 9.27
CA THR A 716 -5.34 -0.86 8.23
C THR A 716 -5.99 -0.61 6.87
N LEU A 717 -5.20 -0.16 5.90
CA LEU A 717 -5.65 0.16 4.56
C LEU A 717 -4.95 -0.76 3.55
N PHE A 718 -5.66 -1.16 2.50
CA PHE A 718 -5.12 -1.95 1.39
C PHE A 718 -5.13 -1.10 0.13
N MET A 719 -3.95 -0.79 -0.38
CA MET A 719 -3.76 0.12 -1.51
C MET A 719 -3.00 -0.58 -2.63
N LEU A 720 -3.26 -0.15 -3.86
CA LEU A 720 -2.60 -0.64 -5.06
C LEU A 720 -1.31 0.14 -5.41
N LEU A 721 -0.81 0.95 -4.48
CA LEU A 721 0.45 1.68 -4.63
C LEU A 721 1.62 0.72 -4.82
N VAL A 722 2.59 1.11 -5.65
CA VAL A 722 3.77 0.26 -5.94
C VAL A 722 5.08 0.78 -5.37
N ASN A 723 5.07 1.94 -4.73
CA ASN A 723 6.27 2.59 -4.18
C ASN A 723 6.17 2.77 -2.66
N PRO A 724 7.20 2.37 -1.87
CA PRO A 724 7.25 2.58 -0.42
C PRO A 724 7.09 4.04 0.01
N LEU A 725 7.75 4.99 -0.68
CA LEU A 725 7.67 6.41 -0.33
C LEU A 725 6.25 6.96 -0.49
N ALA A 726 5.54 6.51 -1.53
CA ALA A 726 4.14 6.87 -1.74
C ALA A 726 3.24 6.26 -0.66
N ALA A 727 3.48 5.00 -0.28
CA ALA A 727 2.74 4.32 0.78
C ALA A 727 2.94 5.00 2.15
N GLN A 728 4.18 5.41 2.48
CA GLN A 728 4.48 6.16 3.71
C GLN A 728 3.80 7.54 3.72
N ALA A 729 3.81 8.25 2.59
CA ALA A 729 3.13 9.53 2.45
C ALA A 729 1.62 9.40 2.66
N GLU A 730 0.98 8.38 2.09
CA GLU A 730 -0.43 8.10 2.33
C GLU A 730 -0.70 7.65 3.78
N ALA A 731 0.16 6.83 4.39
CA ALA A 731 0.01 6.44 5.79
C ALA A 731 -0.01 7.66 6.73
N ALA A 732 0.92 8.60 6.51
CA ALA A 732 0.96 9.86 7.25
C ALA A 732 -0.28 10.73 6.99
N ARG A 733 -0.71 10.86 5.73
CA ARG A 733 -1.90 11.63 5.35
C ARG A 733 -3.17 11.10 6.00
N PHE A 734 -3.40 9.79 5.94
CA PHE A 734 -4.55 9.15 6.59
C PHE A 734 -4.47 9.24 8.11
N LEU A 735 -3.28 9.16 8.71
CA LEU A 735 -3.12 9.42 10.14
C LEU A 735 -3.53 10.85 10.47
N ASP A 736 -3.08 11.86 9.72
CA ASP A 736 -3.47 13.24 9.92
C ASP A 736 -4.98 13.47 9.74
N LEU A 737 -5.60 12.75 8.80
CA LEU A 737 -7.02 12.80 8.55
C LEU A 737 -7.84 12.26 9.74
N HIS A 738 -7.40 11.14 10.33
CA HIS A 738 -8.16 10.38 11.31
C HIS A 738 -7.67 10.50 12.76
N LYS A 739 -6.52 11.14 13.04
CA LYS A 739 -6.03 11.36 14.42
C LYS A 739 -6.85 12.40 15.19
N VAL A 740 -7.63 13.21 14.46
CA VAL A 740 -8.55 14.20 15.02
C VAL A 740 -9.99 13.76 14.84
N ARG A 741 -10.85 14.10 15.80
CA ARG A 741 -12.29 13.94 15.65
C ARG A 741 -12.82 14.93 14.63
N ARG A 742 -13.50 14.42 13.60
CA ARG A 742 -14.19 15.19 12.56
C ARG A 742 -15.70 15.10 12.79
N ASP A 743 -16.41 16.16 12.43
CA ASP A 743 -17.87 16.21 12.53
C ASP A 743 -18.51 15.85 11.19
N TYR A 744 -19.59 15.07 11.22
CA TYR A 744 -20.48 14.84 10.09
C TYR A 744 -21.75 15.70 10.31
N LEU A 745 -22.04 16.64 9.40
CA LEU A 745 -23.17 17.55 9.54
C LEU A 745 -24.24 17.27 8.49
N LEU A 746 -25.50 17.27 8.93
CA LEU A 746 -26.67 17.38 8.07
C LEU A 746 -27.27 18.76 8.29
N ILE A 747 -27.34 19.55 7.23
CA ILE A 747 -27.86 20.91 7.26
C ILE A 747 -29.04 21.00 6.31
N THR A 748 -30.25 21.21 6.82
CA THR A 748 -31.40 21.50 5.98
C THR A 748 -31.54 23.00 5.78
N CYS A 749 -31.69 23.43 4.53
CA CYS A 749 -31.87 24.83 4.14
C CYS A 749 -32.93 24.96 3.05
N LYS A 750 -33.43 26.18 2.84
CA LYS A 750 -34.27 26.47 1.66
C LYS A 750 -33.39 26.53 0.42
N ARG A 751 -33.76 25.82 -0.64
CA ARG A 751 -33.03 25.81 -1.91
C ARG A 751 -32.98 27.20 -2.55
N THR A 752 -34.01 28.03 -2.32
CA THR A 752 -34.05 29.45 -2.71
C THR A 752 -33.05 30.34 -1.98
N ALA A 753 -32.57 29.92 -0.80
CA ALA A 753 -31.53 30.63 -0.05
C ALA A 753 -30.10 30.25 -0.50
N LEU A 754 -29.96 29.27 -1.40
CA LEU A 754 -28.68 28.80 -1.92
C LEU A 754 -28.37 29.37 -3.31
N PRO A 755 -27.10 29.38 -3.74
CA PRO A 755 -26.72 29.75 -5.11
C PRO A 755 -27.48 28.95 -6.17
N ALA A 756 -27.72 29.56 -7.34
CA ALA A 756 -28.44 28.91 -8.43
C ALA A 756 -27.83 27.56 -8.84
N GLN A 757 -26.50 27.45 -8.78
CA GLN A 757 -25.76 26.21 -8.94
C GLN A 757 -24.98 25.92 -7.66
N LEU A 758 -25.18 24.73 -7.09
CA LEU A 758 -24.38 24.27 -5.94
C LEU A 758 -22.95 23.98 -6.38
N PRO A 759 -21.96 24.15 -5.48
CA PRO A 759 -20.61 23.69 -5.77
C PRO A 759 -20.60 22.18 -6.01
N ALA A 760 -19.64 21.70 -6.80
CA ALA A 760 -19.43 20.25 -6.96
C ALA A 760 -19.14 19.59 -5.60
N LEU A 761 -19.53 18.32 -5.47
CA LEU A 761 -19.16 17.50 -4.32
C LEU A 761 -17.63 17.45 -4.18
N GLY A 762 -17.15 17.34 -2.94
CA GLY A 762 -15.74 17.34 -2.57
C GLY A 762 -15.10 18.73 -2.43
N LYS A 763 -15.82 19.83 -2.71
CA LYS A 763 -15.29 21.19 -2.50
C LYS A 763 -15.51 21.66 -1.06
N THR A 764 -14.60 22.53 -0.59
CA THR A 764 -14.67 23.11 0.76
C THR A 764 -15.84 24.09 0.88
N ALA A 765 -16.59 24.02 1.97
CA ALA A 765 -17.61 24.98 2.37
C ALA A 765 -17.32 25.52 3.78
N GLN A 766 -17.77 26.73 4.07
CA GLN A 766 -17.70 27.31 5.41
C GLN A 766 -19.09 27.33 6.04
N VAL A 767 -19.21 26.78 7.25
CA VAL A 767 -20.43 26.82 8.05
C VAL A 767 -20.19 27.72 9.25
N THR A 768 -21.01 28.77 9.36
CA THR A 768 -21.00 29.72 10.48
C THR A 768 -22.30 29.57 11.27
N TYR A 769 -22.21 29.07 12.50
CA TYR A 769 -23.37 28.82 13.35
C TYR A 769 -23.09 29.20 14.81
N PRO A 770 -24.01 29.88 15.54
CA PRO A 770 -23.75 30.38 16.90
C PRO A 770 -23.52 29.32 17.98
N ARG A 771 -23.59 28.03 17.64
CA ARG A 771 -23.47 26.89 18.57
C ARG A 771 -22.39 25.94 18.08
N PHE A 772 -21.96 25.02 18.95
CA PHE A 772 -21.00 23.96 18.65
C PHE A 772 -19.58 24.42 18.29
N GLY A 773 -19.25 25.70 18.51
CA GLY A 773 -17.93 26.28 18.22
C GLY A 773 -17.74 26.64 16.75
N TYR A 774 -18.82 26.90 16.01
CA TYR A 774 -18.80 27.31 14.60
C TYR A 774 -19.04 28.83 14.42
N ASP A 775 -18.96 29.62 15.49
CA ASP A 775 -19.26 31.05 15.52
C ASP A 775 -18.26 31.90 14.71
N ALA A 776 -16.99 31.48 14.68
CA ALA A 776 -15.96 32.08 13.82
C ALA A 776 -15.99 31.57 12.36
N GLY A 777 -16.90 30.64 12.04
CA GLY A 777 -16.97 29.92 10.77
C GLY A 777 -15.95 28.78 10.70
N LYS A 778 -16.42 27.55 10.48
CA LYS A 778 -15.58 26.36 10.37
C LYS A 778 -15.65 25.77 8.95
N LEU A 779 -14.53 25.27 8.45
CA LEU A 779 -14.45 24.65 7.13
C LEU A 779 -14.86 23.17 7.19
N PHE A 780 -15.63 22.76 6.18
CA PHE A 780 -16.06 21.39 5.95
C PHE A 780 -15.91 21.05 4.46
N ILE A 781 -15.87 19.77 4.13
CA ILE A 781 -16.04 19.28 2.76
C ILE A 781 -17.52 19.03 2.50
N PHE A 782 -18.04 19.54 1.39
CA PHE A 782 -19.39 19.25 0.92
C PHE A 782 -19.42 17.86 0.27
N ILE A 783 -20.07 16.88 0.91
CA ILE A 783 -19.99 15.46 0.53
C ILE A 783 -21.31 14.89 -0.01
N GLY A 784 -22.40 15.65 0.05
CA GLY A 784 -23.67 15.19 -0.53
C GLY A 784 -24.80 16.20 -0.42
N CYS A 785 -25.86 15.92 -1.16
CA CYS A 785 -27.07 16.73 -1.23
C CYS A 785 -28.28 15.83 -1.41
N GLU A 786 -29.32 16.05 -0.63
CA GLU A 786 -30.65 15.48 -0.85
C GLU A 786 -31.61 16.63 -1.17
N THR A 787 -32.12 16.64 -2.40
CA THR A 787 -33.12 17.60 -2.84
C THR A 787 -34.50 16.95 -2.73
N HIS A 788 -35.35 17.52 -1.88
CA HIS A 788 -36.76 17.17 -1.81
C HIS A 788 -37.47 17.92 -2.94
N LEU A 789 -38.08 17.23 -3.89
CA LEU A 789 -38.66 17.87 -5.08
C LEU A 789 -40.10 18.35 -4.84
N ASP A 790 -40.74 17.89 -3.77
CA ASP A 790 -42.08 18.25 -3.30
C ASP A 790 -42.08 19.55 -2.47
N SER A 791 -40.91 19.96 -1.96
CA SER A 791 -40.73 21.13 -1.13
C SER A 791 -39.58 22.00 -1.64
N ASP A 792 -39.41 23.18 -1.04
CA ASP A 792 -38.21 23.99 -1.28
C ASP A 792 -37.04 23.61 -0.36
N ASP A 793 -37.11 22.47 0.33
CA ASP A 793 -36.09 22.05 1.29
C ASP A 793 -35.00 21.22 0.61
N VAL A 794 -33.76 21.46 1.02
CA VAL A 794 -32.61 20.67 0.59
C VAL A 794 -31.74 20.36 1.81
N THR A 795 -31.33 19.10 1.94
CA THR A 795 -30.44 18.64 3.00
C THR A 795 -29.04 18.48 2.46
N LEU A 796 -28.10 19.21 3.02
CA LEU A 796 -26.69 19.23 2.62
C LEU A 796 -25.85 18.45 3.63
N TYR A 797 -24.97 17.60 3.13
CA TYR A 797 -24.11 16.74 3.92
C TYR A 797 -22.68 17.29 3.92
N PHE A 798 -22.08 17.41 5.10
CA PHE A 798 -20.74 17.94 5.27
C PHE A 798 -19.89 17.06 6.18
N TRP A 799 -18.57 17.06 5.94
CA TRP A 799 -17.60 16.36 6.76
C TRP A 799 -16.38 17.25 7.07
N GLY A 800 -15.93 17.36 8.33
CA GLY A 800 -14.80 18.25 8.65
C GLY A 800 -14.41 18.50 10.11
#